data_AF-A0AA39KJ69-F1
#
_entry.id   AF-A0AA39KJ69-F1
#
_cell.length_a   1.000
_cell.length_b   1.000
_cell.length_c   1.000
_cell.angle_alpha   90.00
_cell.angle_beta   90.00
_cell.angle_gamma   90.00
#
_symmetry.space_group_name_H-M   'P 1'
#
loop_
_entity.id
_entity.type
_entity.pdbx_description
1 polymer ?
#
loop_
_entity_poly.entity_id
_entity_poly.type
_entity_poly.pdbx_seq_one_letter_code
_entity_poly.pdbx_strand_id
1 'polypeptide(L)'
;MAHLLFAWFIFVIFFASIISWEYGSAVVLPEIQKNSSQSTLESQRILGGNHGDEDIFIPYQGERFSIFDWNLCRLMARKYYGNILISPVSLKLALVLLYEGAQDQTAHELAGVLHLPIGQLETRDKFSTILRSLQDVSNQYRLNLGTKMFLDRNISLKQSYSAVIKTFYNTDVEPSNFADVHTTAERINSWVNNITHGNIQTIIDDENDMKDSIMMVLNAIYFKGFWLKNKFLPNNTKIDKFYENINKSFDVKFMKAFGNFDYVESPELDAKILRIPYQGRKFAMYFILPRTTDGLDYVIKNVNSFTVSRHVGMMQRLPVEVTIPRFKFEFTTHFESILREMGIRDIFDNTAILTGIAKAKRAQSLIVTEIIQKAGIEVNEMGTAAYAATEVNVGNKMADQQFNANHPFVFYIEDETTGTILYVGRVNNPLMSIGSTLETSTKQFVPVSIVGNSPVQQVDDEINERLNYFNVEFMQIVNDLSEGNVVMSPLSIKTALTILSEGTGGRTREELLSTLRLPTDQQQTRDITRKLLQIIQNNAAPETEIDLANRLWIGQSVEVSNEFNNLLRFYYGGDTRSIVFGNATSSEVINDWVRQATKNHIHSIVEPGTLSAETKLLLTSALYFKAKWRTAFDENATRNRCFNIPERGCFIVPMMEDLSTFRYAKISSLKAEVVEIPYHDEKLSMLIVLPIHQGLQNLNIVSKDLAHKRISELLECLKDTELILQLPRFSVESKINLKPALESLGIRELFNFNANLSGILPNGGARVRNVLHSAKIEVNEQGTVASAATAFAIIPLMGATHDIVRVDRPFLFLIVDRPSSTIIFAGRVIQP
;
A
#
# COMPACT_ATOMS: atom_id res chain seq x y z
N MET A 1 -13.63 -37.34 53.30
CA MET A 1 -13.52 -36.96 51.88
C MET A 1 -14.56 -37.74 51.07
N ALA A 2 -15.86 -37.44 51.26
CA ALA A 2 -16.96 -38.17 50.60
C ALA A 2 -18.31 -37.40 50.59
N HIS A 3 -18.31 -36.07 50.74
CA HIS A 3 -19.54 -35.25 50.78
C HIS A 3 -19.59 -34.11 49.75
N LEU A 4 -18.69 -34.10 48.75
CA LEU A 4 -18.67 -33.09 47.69
C LEU A 4 -18.94 -33.65 46.29
N LEU A 5 -19.30 -34.94 46.18
CA LEU A 5 -19.58 -35.62 44.90
C LEU A 5 -21.07 -35.95 44.66
N PHE A 6 -21.99 -35.57 45.57
CA PHE A 6 -23.42 -35.88 45.43
C PHE A 6 -24.30 -34.67 45.06
N ALA A 7 -23.76 -33.44 45.15
CA ALA A 7 -24.52 -32.21 44.89
C ALA A 7 -24.54 -31.78 43.42
N TRP A 8 -23.70 -32.37 42.55
CA TRP A 8 -23.63 -32.00 41.13
C TRP A 8 -24.47 -32.88 40.19
N PHE A 9 -25.01 -34.00 40.69
CA PHE A 9 -25.80 -34.94 39.88
C PHE A 9 -27.32 -34.75 39.96
N ILE A 10 -27.81 -33.90 40.89
CA ILE A 10 -29.26 -33.71 41.14
C ILE A 10 -29.83 -32.46 40.44
N PHE A 11 -29.00 -31.53 39.96
CA PHE A 11 -29.47 -30.31 39.29
C PHE A 11 -29.81 -30.50 37.80
N VAL A 12 -29.42 -31.63 37.19
CA VAL A 12 -29.64 -31.90 35.76
C VAL A 12 -30.96 -32.67 35.49
N ILE A 13 -31.69 -33.10 36.53
CA ILE A 13 -32.90 -33.94 36.37
C ILE A 13 -34.21 -33.17 36.70
N PHE A 14 -34.16 -31.95 37.21
CA PHE A 14 -35.35 -31.14 37.56
C PHE A 14 -35.87 -30.22 36.43
N PHE A 15 -35.48 -30.48 35.18
CA PHE A 15 -36.09 -29.92 33.98
C PHE A 15 -36.88 -31.02 33.23
N ALA A 16 -37.76 -31.70 33.96
CA ALA A 16 -38.77 -32.56 33.37
C ALA A 16 -40.00 -32.61 34.28
N SER A 17 -41.11 -32.08 33.75
CA SER A 17 -42.48 -32.53 34.02
C SER A 17 -43.15 -32.11 35.35
N ILE A 18 -44.13 -31.19 35.23
CA ILE A 18 -45.48 -31.10 35.85
C ILE A 18 -46.03 -29.75 35.34
N ILE A 19 -46.81 -29.61 34.26
CA ILE A 19 -48.16 -30.10 33.89
C ILE A 19 -49.30 -29.55 34.78
N SER A 20 -50.02 -28.56 34.21
CA SER A 20 -51.49 -28.31 34.24
C SER A 20 -52.18 -28.03 35.58
N TRP A 21 -53.25 -27.23 35.74
CA TRP A 21 -54.31 -26.74 34.83
C TRP A 21 -55.18 -25.70 35.61
N GLU A 22 -55.85 -24.76 34.92
CA GLU A 22 -57.31 -24.52 34.94
C GLU A 22 -57.74 -23.12 34.41
N TYR A 23 -58.40 -23.17 33.23
CA TYR A 23 -59.58 -22.44 32.69
C TYR A 23 -59.80 -20.93 32.93
N GLY A 24 -60.29 -20.09 31.99
CA GLY A 24 -60.99 -20.17 30.68
C GLY A 24 -61.65 -18.77 30.49
N SER A 25 -61.99 -18.18 29.33
CA SER A 25 -62.31 -18.66 27.99
C SER A 25 -62.32 -17.48 26.99
N ALA A 26 -61.92 -17.78 25.74
CA ALA A 26 -62.42 -17.30 24.44
C ALA A 26 -62.40 -15.79 24.06
N VAL A 27 -61.46 -15.42 23.18
CA VAL A 27 -61.70 -14.87 21.81
C VAL A 27 -60.49 -15.27 20.94
N VAL A 28 -60.75 -15.81 19.74
CA VAL A 28 -59.78 -16.44 18.84
C VAL A 28 -59.00 -15.40 18.00
N LEU A 29 -57.67 -15.45 18.05
CA LEU A 29 -56.73 -14.81 17.12
C LEU A 29 -55.66 -15.84 16.71
N PRO A 30 -55.39 -16.06 15.41
CA PRO A 30 -54.41 -17.06 14.97
C PRO A 30 -52.97 -16.53 14.98
N GLU A 31 -52.04 -17.46 15.22
CA GLU A 31 -50.59 -17.29 15.34
C GLU A 31 -49.93 -16.55 14.17
N ILE A 32 -49.08 -15.57 14.50
CA ILE A 32 -48.02 -15.06 13.62
C ILE A 32 -46.69 -15.64 14.14
N GLN A 33 -46.09 -16.50 13.32
CA GLN A 33 -44.72 -16.98 13.46
C GLN A 33 -43.74 -15.80 13.47
N LYS A 34 -42.80 -15.83 14.40
CA LYS A 34 -41.63 -14.96 14.48
C LYS A 34 -40.73 -15.19 13.25
N ASN A 35 -40.87 -14.32 12.25
CA ASN A 35 -39.83 -14.07 11.25
C ASN A 35 -38.79 -13.12 11.85
N SER A 36 -37.59 -13.63 12.13
CA SER A 36 -36.38 -12.83 12.24
C SER A 36 -36.01 -12.30 10.85
N SER A 37 -35.85 -10.99 10.76
CA SER A 37 -35.59 -10.18 9.58
C SER A 37 -34.28 -10.55 8.86
N GLN A 38 -34.39 -11.53 7.95
CA GLN A 38 -33.66 -11.55 6.69
C GLN A 38 -34.52 -10.79 5.66
N SER A 39 -34.33 -9.48 5.50
CA SER A 39 -34.86 -8.74 4.36
C SER A 39 -34.17 -7.37 4.20
N THR A 40 -33.04 -7.35 3.51
CA THR A 40 -32.61 -6.24 2.62
C THR A 40 -31.44 -6.73 1.76
N LEU A 41 -31.74 -7.58 0.77
CA LEU A 41 -30.94 -7.80 -0.45
C LEU A 41 -31.76 -8.46 -1.58
N GLU A 42 -33.09 -8.54 -1.47
CA GLU A 42 -33.97 -9.18 -2.47
C GLU A 42 -34.98 -8.22 -3.14
N SER A 43 -34.87 -6.91 -2.96
CA SER A 43 -35.74 -5.94 -3.63
C SER A 43 -35.07 -5.28 -4.84
N GLN A 44 -34.69 -6.05 -5.86
CA GLN A 44 -34.50 -5.57 -7.24
C GLN A 44 -34.80 -6.65 -8.31
N ARG A 45 -35.77 -7.54 -8.05
CA ARG A 45 -36.40 -8.33 -9.11
C ARG A 45 -37.88 -7.97 -9.18
N ILE A 46 -38.34 -7.73 -10.42
CA ILE A 46 -39.69 -7.38 -10.88
C ILE A 46 -39.99 -5.88 -10.93
N LEU A 47 -39.53 -5.24 -12.02
CA LEU A 47 -40.41 -4.41 -12.83
C LEU A 47 -40.31 -4.91 -14.27
N GLY A 48 -41.31 -5.71 -14.68
CA GLY A 48 -41.55 -5.99 -16.09
C GLY A 48 -42.24 -4.76 -16.69
N GLY A 49 -41.49 -4.02 -17.51
CA GLY A 49 -41.98 -2.94 -18.35
C GLY A 49 -41.05 -2.83 -19.56
N ASN A 50 -41.59 -3.10 -20.75
CA ASN A 50 -40.92 -3.00 -22.04
C ASN A 50 -40.25 -1.63 -22.22
N HIS A 51 -38.93 -1.53 -22.06
CA HIS A 51 -38.01 -0.57 -22.71
C HIS A 51 -36.55 -1.07 -22.50
N GLY A 52 -35.72 -0.91 -23.54
CA GLY A 52 -34.35 -1.43 -23.73
C GLY A 52 -33.53 -1.87 -22.51
N ASP A 53 -33.07 -3.11 -22.57
CA ASP A 53 -32.18 -3.80 -21.61
C ASP A 53 -30.77 -3.15 -21.61
N GLU A 54 -30.60 -2.03 -20.91
CA GLU A 54 -29.31 -1.35 -20.73
C GLU A 54 -28.52 -1.98 -19.58
N ASP A 55 -27.53 -2.80 -19.93
CA ASP A 55 -26.56 -3.41 -19.01
C ASP A 55 -25.68 -2.35 -18.32
N ILE A 56 -26.06 -1.90 -17.12
CA ILE A 56 -25.26 -1.00 -16.30
C ILE A 56 -24.09 -1.77 -15.66
N PHE A 57 -22.86 -1.42 -16.03
CA PHE A 57 -21.65 -1.92 -15.36
C PHE A 57 -21.50 -1.23 -14.00
N ILE A 58 -21.44 -2.03 -12.92
CA ILE A 58 -21.13 -1.56 -11.58
C ILE A 58 -19.78 -2.16 -11.18
N PRO A 59 -18.71 -1.36 -11.12
CA PRO A 59 -17.40 -1.82 -10.68
C PRO A 59 -17.46 -2.45 -9.29
N TYR A 60 -16.60 -3.43 -9.02
CA TYR A 60 -16.41 -3.94 -7.65
C TYR A 60 -16.10 -2.77 -6.69
N GLN A 61 -16.94 -2.62 -5.65
CA GLN A 61 -16.90 -1.51 -4.70
C GLN A 61 -16.07 -1.83 -3.44
N GLY A 62 -15.64 -3.08 -3.25
CA GLY A 62 -14.79 -3.46 -2.13
C GLY A 62 -13.31 -3.15 -2.38
N GLU A 63 -12.49 -3.34 -1.35
CA GLU A 63 -11.04 -3.19 -1.47
C GLU A 63 -10.44 -4.33 -2.32
N ARG A 64 -9.79 -3.97 -3.42
CA ARG A 64 -9.07 -4.94 -4.26
C ARG A 64 -7.79 -5.38 -3.57
N PHE A 65 -7.66 -6.68 -3.38
CA PHE A 65 -6.46 -7.31 -2.82
C PHE A 65 -5.36 -7.47 -3.89
N SER A 66 -5.01 -6.38 -4.58
CA SER A 66 -4.21 -6.37 -5.81
C SER A 66 -2.89 -5.60 -5.74
N ILE A 67 -2.47 -5.12 -4.56
CA ILE A 67 -1.17 -4.44 -4.40
C ILE A 67 -0.02 -5.36 -4.80
N PHE A 68 0.00 -6.59 -4.27
CA PHE A 68 0.95 -7.62 -4.64
C PHE A 68 0.93 -7.89 -6.16
N ASP A 69 -0.26 -7.98 -6.75
CA ASP A 69 -0.47 -8.35 -8.16
C ASP A 69 0.19 -7.35 -9.12
N TRP A 70 0.01 -6.05 -8.85
CA TRP A 70 0.62 -4.99 -9.65
C TRP A 70 2.12 -4.85 -9.39
N ASN A 71 2.58 -5.03 -8.14
CA ASN A 71 4.02 -5.04 -7.84
C ASN A 71 4.74 -6.19 -8.57
N LEU A 72 4.14 -7.38 -8.54
CA LEU A 72 4.63 -8.55 -9.27
C LEU A 72 4.64 -8.29 -10.78
N CYS A 73 3.56 -7.72 -11.34
CA CYS A 73 3.50 -7.37 -12.76
C CYS A 73 4.64 -6.43 -13.18
N ARG A 74 4.89 -5.36 -12.40
CA ARG A 74 5.97 -4.41 -12.66
C ARG A 74 7.34 -5.06 -12.61
N LEU A 75 7.59 -5.88 -11.59
CA LEU A 75 8.86 -6.57 -11.43
C LEU A 75 9.11 -7.57 -12.58
N MET A 76 8.10 -8.36 -12.93
CA MET A 76 8.17 -9.29 -14.07
C MET A 76 8.44 -8.55 -15.38
N ALA A 77 7.75 -7.42 -15.62
CA ALA A 77 7.92 -6.61 -16.81
C ALA A 77 9.29 -5.94 -16.92
N ARG A 78 9.99 -5.70 -15.80
CA ARG A 78 11.39 -5.22 -15.77
C ARG A 78 12.39 -6.33 -16.08
N LYS A 79 12.15 -7.55 -15.58
CA LYS A 79 13.13 -8.65 -15.68
C LYS A 79 13.10 -9.39 -17.02
N TYR A 80 11.94 -9.41 -17.64
CA TYR A 80 11.72 -10.16 -18.87
C TYR A 80 11.41 -9.21 -20.03
N TYR A 81 11.86 -9.54 -21.25
CA TYR A 81 11.55 -8.78 -22.47
C TYR A 81 10.64 -9.57 -23.42
N GLY A 82 9.51 -9.00 -23.84
CA GLY A 82 8.53 -9.67 -24.71
C GLY A 82 7.18 -9.91 -24.03
N ASN A 83 6.41 -10.89 -24.52
CA ASN A 83 5.11 -11.24 -23.93
C ASN A 83 5.29 -11.85 -22.54
N ILE A 84 4.47 -11.40 -21.59
CA ILE A 84 4.47 -11.88 -20.20
C ILE A 84 3.03 -12.23 -19.83
N LEU A 85 2.86 -13.33 -19.09
CA LEU A 85 1.57 -13.72 -18.53
C LEU A 85 1.78 -14.40 -17.18
N ILE A 86 1.21 -13.83 -16.14
CA ILE A 86 1.26 -14.41 -14.79
C ILE A 86 -0.15 -14.53 -14.23
N SER A 87 -0.34 -15.46 -13.29
CA SER A 87 -1.52 -15.54 -12.44
C SER A 87 -1.15 -15.14 -11.01
N PRO A 88 -1.38 -13.88 -10.61
CA PRO A 88 -1.08 -13.43 -9.25
C PRO A 88 -1.86 -14.20 -8.20
N VAL A 89 -3.15 -14.45 -8.41
CA VAL A 89 -3.98 -15.22 -7.46
C VAL A 89 -3.44 -16.63 -7.22
N SER A 90 -2.97 -17.29 -8.27
CA SER A 90 -2.33 -18.61 -8.17
C SER A 90 -1.09 -18.60 -7.31
N LEU A 91 -0.23 -17.57 -7.47
CA LEU A 91 0.97 -17.42 -6.66
C LEU A 91 0.64 -17.07 -5.21
N LYS A 92 -0.31 -16.15 -4.98
CA LYS A 92 -0.80 -15.83 -3.63
C LYS A 92 -1.34 -17.07 -2.91
N LEU A 93 -2.07 -17.93 -3.62
CA LEU A 93 -2.57 -19.20 -3.08
C LEU A 93 -1.47 -20.20 -2.74
N ALA A 94 -0.38 -20.25 -3.51
CA ALA A 94 0.77 -21.09 -3.18
C ALA A 94 1.50 -20.55 -1.92
N LEU A 95 1.75 -19.24 -1.87
CA LEU A 95 2.49 -18.59 -0.80
C LEU A 95 1.72 -18.55 0.53
N VAL A 96 0.38 -18.42 0.49
CA VAL A 96 -0.42 -18.43 1.72
C VAL A 96 -0.43 -19.82 2.39
N LEU A 97 -0.30 -20.91 1.63
CA LEU A 97 -0.12 -22.25 2.22
C LEU A 97 1.19 -22.34 3.00
N LEU A 98 2.27 -21.76 2.46
CA LEU A 98 3.53 -21.67 3.18
C LEU A 98 3.39 -20.82 4.44
N TYR A 99 2.66 -19.70 4.36
CA TYR A 99 2.41 -18.81 5.50
C TYR A 99 1.68 -19.52 6.65
N GLU A 100 0.71 -20.38 6.36
CA GLU A 100 -0.03 -21.16 7.38
C GLU A 100 0.87 -22.08 8.22
N GLY A 101 2.03 -22.47 7.68
CA GLY A 101 3.01 -23.30 8.37
C GLY A 101 4.30 -22.57 8.75
N ALA A 102 4.43 -21.29 8.37
CA ALA A 102 5.59 -20.46 8.66
C ALA A 102 5.49 -19.86 10.07
N GLN A 103 6.65 -19.53 10.64
CA GLN A 103 6.77 -18.83 11.92
C GLN A 103 7.77 -17.69 11.82
N ASP A 104 7.73 -16.79 12.80
CA ASP A 104 8.68 -15.69 12.99
C ASP A 104 8.94 -14.89 11.70
N GLN A 105 10.21 -14.69 11.34
CA GLN A 105 10.62 -13.91 10.16
C GLN A 105 10.06 -14.48 8.86
N THR A 106 10.07 -15.81 8.70
CA THR A 106 9.52 -16.47 7.52
C THR A 106 8.03 -16.15 7.33
N ALA A 107 7.25 -16.14 8.42
CA ALA A 107 5.84 -15.74 8.36
C ALA A 107 5.68 -14.23 8.10
N HIS A 108 6.57 -13.41 8.68
CA HIS A 108 6.53 -11.96 8.52
C HIS A 108 6.81 -11.52 7.08
N GLU A 109 7.81 -12.11 6.42
CA GLU A 109 8.12 -11.84 5.01
C GLU A 109 6.94 -12.19 4.09
N LEU A 110 6.36 -13.39 4.27
CA LEU A 110 5.19 -13.83 3.52
C LEU A 110 4.01 -12.89 3.75
N ALA A 111 3.70 -12.54 5.00
CA ALA A 111 2.57 -11.67 5.33
C ALA A 111 2.76 -10.25 4.79
N GLY A 112 3.95 -9.68 4.95
CA GLY A 112 4.28 -8.32 4.53
C GLY A 112 4.20 -8.15 3.02
N VAL A 113 4.84 -9.05 2.25
CA VAL A 113 4.90 -8.94 0.78
C VAL A 113 3.54 -9.25 0.14
N LEU A 114 2.79 -10.22 0.66
CA LEU A 114 1.44 -10.51 0.20
C LEU A 114 0.41 -9.47 0.65
N HIS A 115 0.76 -8.57 1.56
CA HIS A 115 -0.16 -7.64 2.24
C HIS A 115 -1.33 -8.36 2.92
N LEU A 116 -1.05 -9.46 3.62
CA LEU A 116 -2.09 -10.27 4.26
C LEU A 116 -2.87 -9.46 5.31
N PRO A 117 -4.18 -9.74 5.48
CA PRO A 117 -4.94 -9.21 6.59
C PRO A 117 -4.26 -9.51 7.93
N ILE A 118 -4.43 -8.61 8.91
CA ILE A 118 -3.89 -8.80 10.24
C ILE A 118 -4.62 -9.97 10.91
N GLY A 119 -3.90 -11.07 11.11
CA GLY A 119 -4.42 -12.28 11.74
C GLY A 119 -4.65 -13.43 10.76
N GLN A 120 -4.42 -14.65 11.25
CA GLN A 120 -4.58 -15.87 10.43
C GLN A 120 -6.04 -16.16 10.09
N LEU A 121 -6.99 -15.82 10.96
CA LEU A 121 -8.42 -16.08 10.71
C LEU A 121 -8.96 -15.18 9.59
N GLU A 122 -8.59 -13.91 9.60
CA GLU A 122 -8.92 -12.92 8.60
C GLU A 122 -8.28 -13.27 7.25
N THR A 123 -7.04 -13.76 7.28
CA THR A 123 -6.36 -14.31 6.10
C THR A 123 -7.13 -15.50 5.54
N ARG A 124 -7.50 -16.47 6.38
CA ARG A 124 -8.28 -17.66 5.98
C ARG A 124 -9.64 -17.27 5.41
N ASP A 125 -10.34 -16.34 6.04
CA ASP A 125 -11.65 -15.87 5.55
C ASP A 125 -11.53 -15.21 4.17
N LYS A 126 -10.54 -14.33 4.00
CA LYS A 126 -10.27 -13.66 2.72
C LYS A 126 -9.98 -14.68 1.60
N PHE A 127 -9.06 -15.62 1.82
CA PHE A 127 -8.70 -16.61 0.80
C PHE A 127 -9.80 -17.65 0.57
N SER A 128 -10.54 -18.04 1.61
CA SER A 128 -11.69 -18.94 1.45
C SER A 128 -12.81 -18.30 0.62
N THR A 129 -13.02 -16.99 0.77
CA THR A 129 -13.98 -16.22 -0.04
C THR A 129 -13.53 -16.14 -1.50
N ILE A 130 -12.25 -15.86 -1.74
CA ILE A 130 -11.66 -15.89 -3.09
C ILE A 130 -11.83 -17.28 -3.70
N LEU A 131 -11.44 -18.35 -3.01
CA LEU A 131 -11.53 -19.72 -3.51
C LEU A 131 -12.98 -20.14 -3.79
N ARG A 132 -13.92 -19.82 -2.89
CA ARG A 132 -15.34 -20.12 -3.08
C ARG A 132 -15.89 -19.42 -4.32
N SER A 133 -15.49 -18.18 -4.58
CA SER A 133 -15.85 -17.51 -5.83
C SER A 133 -15.23 -18.19 -7.05
N LEU A 134 -13.92 -18.48 -7.03
CA LEU A 134 -13.22 -19.03 -8.20
C LEU A 134 -13.58 -20.49 -8.50
N GLN A 135 -14.04 -21.27 -7.51
CA GLN A 135 -14.45 -22.67 -7.67
C GLN A 135 -15.95 -22.83 -8.00
N ASP A 136 -16.68 -21.73 -8.16
CA ASP A 136 -18.10 -21.74 -8.48
C ASP A 136 -18.37 -22.29 -9.88
N VAL A 137 -19.22 -23.31 -9.97
CA VAL A 137 -19.49 -24.06 -11.21
C VAL A 137 -20.48 -23.27 -12.07
N SER A 138 -20.08 -22.97 -13.30
CA SER A 138 -20.93 -22.27 -14.27
C SER A 138 -20.94 -22.98 -15.62
N ASN A 139 -22.07 -22.88 -16.32
CA ASN A 139 -22.19 -23.32 -17.71
C ASN A 139 -21.76 -22.22 -18.71
N GLN A 140 -21.52 -20.99 -18.24
CA GLN A 140 -21.23 -19.82 -19.08
C GLN A 140 -19.72 -19.55 -19.24
N TYR A 141 -18.91 -20.05 -18.31
CA TYR A 141 -17.46 -20.02 -18.34
C TYR A 141 -16.93 -21.31 -17.72
N ARG A 142 -15.67 -21.64 -17.95
CA ARG A 142 -14.96 -22.73 -17.27
C ARG A 142 -13.72 -22.16 -16.60
N LEU A 143 -13.64 -22.31 -15.28
CA LEU A 143 -12.48 -21.94 -14.50
C LEU A 143 -12.08 -23.17 -13.66
N ASN A 144 -10.90 -23.69 -13.91
CA ASN A 144 -10.31 -24.75 -13.10
C ASN A 144 -9.09 -24.18 -12.40
N LEU A 145 -9.03 -24.35 -11.09
CA LEU A 145 -7.95 -23.87 -10.25
C LEU A 145 -7.58 -24.97 -9.27
N GLY A 146 -6.30 -25.31 -9.20
CA GLY A 146 -5.76 -26.27 -8.26
C GLY A 146 -4.45 -25.79 -7.67
N THR A 147 -4.35 -25.79 -6.34
CA THR A 147 -3.06 -25.68 -5.63
C THR A 147 -2.76 -27.02 -5.02
N LYS A 148 -1.52 -27.50 -5.12
CA LYS A 148 -1.07 -28.76 -4.53
C LYS A 148 0.32 -28.62 -3.96
N MET A 149 0.52 -29.20 -2.79
CA MET A 149 1.83 -29.28 -2.14
C MET A 149 2.31 -30.72 -2.19
N PHE A 150 3.53 -30.93 -2.66
CA PHE A 150 4.21 -32.23 -2.68
C PHE A 150 5.31 -32.21 -1.62
N LEU A 151 5.32 -33.19 -0.73
CA LEU A 151 6.24 -33.26 0.39
C LEU A 151 6.94 -34.62 0.39
N ASP A 152 8.25 -34.66 0.65
CA ASP A 152 8.97 -35.92 0.70
C ASP A 152 8.33 -36.87 1.74
N ARG A 153 8.07 -38.11 1.31
CA ARG A 153 7.38 -39.13 2.13
C ARG A 153 8.10 -39.49 3.43
N ASN A 154 9.39 -39.16 3.57
CA ASN A 154 10.12 -39.38 4.81
C ASN A 154 9.84 -38.32 5.88
N ILE A 155 9.06 -37.29 5.56
CA ILE A 155 8.73 -36.16 6.43
C ILE A 155 7.34 -36.33 7.04
N SER A 156 7.28 -36.19 8.36
CA SER A 156 6.02 -36.31 9.10
C SER A 156 5.25 -34.97 9.13
N LEU A 157 4.21 -34.88 8.30
CA LEU A 157 3.26 -33.77 8.24
C LEU A 157 2.52 -33.58 9.58
N LYS A 158 2.35 -32.34 10.03
CA LYS A 158 1.52 -32.03 11.20
C LYS A 158 0.04 -32.12 10.83
N GLN A 159 -0.71 -32.92 11.59
CA GLN A 159 -2.16 -33.10 11.39
C GLN A 159 -2.94 -31.78 11.51
N SER A 160 -2.52 -30.89 12.43
CA SER A 160 -3.14 -29.57 12.60
C SER A 160 -3.03 -28.71 11.35
N TYR A 161 -1.88 -28.73 10.68
CA TYR A 161 -1.66 -28.00 9.43
C TYR A 161 -2.47 -28.61 8.29
N SER A 162 -2.43 -29.94 8.17
CA SER A 162 -3.25 -30.68 7.20
C SER A 162 -4.74 -30.35 7.31
N ALA A 163 -5.27 -30.27 8.53
CA ALA A 163 -6.66 -29.86 8.78
C ALA A 163 -6.92 -28.42 8.32
N VAL A 164 -6.03 -27.47 8.61
CA VAL A 164 -6.19 -26.06 8.21
C VAL A 164 -6.23 -25.91 6.69
N ILE A 165 -5.26 -26.49 5.97
CA ILE A 165 -5.21 -26.34 4.51
C ILE A 165 -6.38 -27.05 3.81
N LYS A 166 -6.85 -28.17 4.38
CA LYS A 166 -8.05 -28.86 3.90
C LYS A 166 -9.29 -28.00 4.06
N THR A 167 -9.49 -27.45 5.25
CA THR A 167 -10.72 -26.72 5.59
C THR A 167 -10.81 -25.37 4.89
N PHE A 168 -9.73 -24.58 4.88
CA PHE A 168 -9.79 -23.19 4.41
C PHE A 168 -9.34 -23.00 2.96
N TYR A 169 -8.50 -23.90 2.45
CA TYR A 169 -7.91 -23.79 1.12
C TYR A 169 -8.31 -24.92 0.16
N ASN A 170 -9.12 -25.87 0.63
CA ASN A 170 -9.61 -27.01 -0.14
C ASN A 170 -8.48 -27.79 -0.85
N THR A 171 -7.35 -27.94 -0.16
CA THR A 171 -6.15 -28.62 -0.69
C THR A 171 -5.54 -29.56 0.35
N ASP A 172 -4.71 -30.48 -0.14
CA ASP A 172 -4.02 -31.50 0.63
C ASP A 172 -2.52 -31.49 0.31
N VAL A 173 -1.71 -32.06 1.20
CA VAL A 173 -0.31 -32.37 0.93
C VAL A 173 -0.21 -33.79 0.38
N GLU A 174 0.41 -33.94 -0.80
CA GLU A 174 0.71 -35.24 -1.40
C GLU A 174 2.12 -35.72 -0.96
N PRO A 175 2.24 -36.92 -0.37
CA PRO A 175 3.53 -37.55 -0.13
C PRO A 175 4.18 -37.99 -1.45
N SER A 176 5.42 -37.55 -1.68
CA SER A 176 6.18 -37.81 -2.91
C SER A 176 7.52 -38.47 -2.64
N ASN A 177 8.10 -39.11 -3.66
CA ASN A 177 9.42 -39.71 -3.57
C ASN A 177 10.40 -38.95 -4.45
N PHE A 178 11.01 -37.89 -3.93
CA PHE A 178 11.97 -37.10 -4.72
C PHE A 178 13.28 -37.85 -5.02
N ALA A 179 13.48 -39.06 -4.48
CA ALA A 179 14.53 -39.97 -4.92
C ALA A 179 14.20 -40.69 -6.25
N ASP A 180 12.93 -40.81 -6.62
CA ASP A 180 12.46 -41.32 -7.92
C ASP A 180 11.82 -40.16 -8.68
N VAL A 181 12.70 -39.41 -9.32
CA VAL A 181 12.34 -38.11 -9.88
C VAL A 181 11.42 -38.26 -11.08
N HIS A 182 11.65 -39.28 -11.91
CA HIS A 182 10.85 -39.56 -13.10
C HIS A 182 9.38 -39.81 -12.76
N THR A 183 9.09 -40.75 -11.85
CA THR A 183 7.69 -41.06 -11.50
C THR A 183 7.00 -39.90 -10.78
N THR A 184 7.76 -39.10 -10.03
CA THR A 184 7.22 -37.90 -9.35
C THR A 184 6.92 -36.79 -10.38
N ALA A 185 7.80 -36.55 -11.35
CA ALA A 185 7.60 -35.60 -12.43
C ALA A 185 6.41 -35.99 -13.31
N GLU A 186 6.26 -37.27 -13.68
CA GLU A 186 5.11 -37.79 -14.44
C GLU A 186 3.78 -37.52 -13.71
N ARG A 187 3.74 -37.71 -12.39
CA ARG A 187 2.55 -37.43 -11.57
C ARG A 187 2.23 -35.94 -11.52
N ILE A 188 3.23 -35.10 -11.31
CA ILE A 188 3.09 -33.64 -11.31
C ILE A 188 2.55 -33.15 -12.66
N ASN A 189 3.18 -33.58 -13.76
CA ASN A 189 2.78 -33.22 -15.12
C ASN A 189 1.37 -33.73 -15.44
N SER A 190 1.02 -34.97 -15.03
CA SER A 190 -0.33 -35.52 -15.20
C SER A 190 -1.39 -34.72 -14.42
N TRP A 191 -1.07 -34.29 -13.19
CA TRP A 191 -1.97 -33.46 -12.39
C TRP A 191 -2.20 -32.09 -13.05
N VAL A 192 -1.14 -31.40 -13.49
CA VAL A 192 -1.25 -30.10 -14.18
C VAL A 192 -2.01 -30.24 -15.50
N ASN A 193 -1.71 -31.29 -16.28
CA ASN A 193 -2.40 -31.58 -17.53
C ASN A 193 -3.91 -31.76 -17.33
N ASN A 194 -4.31 -32.47 -16.28
CA ASN A 194 -5.73 -32.65 -15.95
C ASN A 194 -6.41 -31.33 -15.54
N ILE A 195 -5.79 -30.54 -14.65
CA ILE A 195 -6.34 -29.23 -14.23
C ILE A 195 -6.49 -28.28 -15.43
N THR A 196 -5.55 -28.35 -16.37
CA THR A 196 -5.50 -27.46 -17.54
C THR A 196 -6.15 -28.04 -18.80
N HIS A 197 -6.79 -29.20 -18.70
CA HIS A 197 -7.42 -29.92 -19.82
C HIS A 197 -6.51 -30.07 -21.05
N GLY A 198 -5.25 -30.47 -20.87
CA GLY A 198 -4.34 -30.66 -22.00
C GLY A 198 -3.60 -29.42 -22.48
N ASN A 199 -3.92 -28.23 -21.95
CA ASN A 199 -3.28 -26.99 -22.40
C ASN A 199 -1.88 -26.81 -21.81
N ILE A 200 -1.59 -27.38 -20.64
CA ILE A 200 -0.24 -27.44 -20.08
C ILE A 200 0.12 -28.91 -19.88
N GLN A 201 0.89 -29.47 -20.81
CA GLN A 201 1.26 -30.89 -20.78
C GLN A 201 2.43 -31.18 -19.84
N THR A 202 3.40 -30.27 -19.80
CA THR A 202 4.63 -30.40 -19.01
C THR A 202 4.89 -29.09 -18.27
N ILE A 203 5.05 -29.17 -16.95
CA ILE A 203 5.49 -28.06 -16.07
C ILE A 203 6.90 -28.28 -15.55
N ILE A 204 7.33 -29.54 -15.38
CA ILE A 204 8.73 -29.90 -15.07
C ILE A 204 9.38 -30.33 -16.37
N ASP A 205 10.22 -29.47 -16.94
CA ASP A 205 10.88 -29.70 -18.23
C ASP A 205 12.20 -30.48 -18.06
N ASP A 206 12.98 -30.23 -16.99
CA ASP A 206 14.13 -31.04 -16.60
C ASP A 206 13.86 -31.71 -15.24
N GLU A 207 13.80 -33.04 -15.25
CA GLU A 207 13.63 -33.83 -14.03
C GLU A 207 14.75 -33.56 -13.03
N ASN A 208 15.96 -33.22 -13.47
CA ASN A 208 17.07 -32.93 -12.56
C ASN A 208 16.79 -31.74 -11.62
N ASP A 209 15.90 -30.81 -11.99
CA ASP A 209 15.51 -29.67 -11.15
C ASP A 209 14.80 -30.09 -9.86
N MET A 210 14.22 -31.29 -9.86
CA MET A 210 13.56 -31.88 -8.69
C MET A 210 14.52 -32.68 -7.80
N LYS A 211 15.78 -32.86 -8.21
CA LYS A 211 16.77 -33.59 -7.42
C LYS A 211 17.03 -32.82 -6.12
N ASP A 212 17.08 -33.54 -5.00
CA ASP A 212 17.24 -32.97 -3.65
C ASP A 212 16.07 -32.08 -3.17
N SER A 213 14.95 -32.03 -3.93
CA SER A 213 13.73 -31.34 -3.50
C SER A 213 13.14 -31.99 -2.26
N ILE A 214 12.81 -31.17 -1.27
CA ILE A 214 12.16 -31.59 -0.02
C ILE A 214 10.66 -31.32 -0.07
N MET A 215 10.29 -30.19 -0.66
CA MET A 215 8.92 -29.73 -0.77
C MET A 215 8.76 -28.90 -2.04
N MET A 216 7.70 -29.15 -2.79
CA MET A 216 7.30 -28.35 -3.96
C MET A 216 5.87 -27.86 -3.79
N VAL A 217 5.62 -26.59 -4.08
CA VAL A 217 4.27 -26.02 -4.08
C VAL A 217 3.94 -25.60 -5.49
N LEU A 218 2.88 -26.20 -6.04
CA LEU A 218 2.46 -25.99 -7.42
C LEU A 218 1.05 -25.45 -7.44
N ASN A 219 0.80 -24.52 -8.36
CA ASN A 219 -0.53 -24.06 -8.69
C ASN A 219 -0.74 -24.14 -10.21
N ALA A 220 -1.91 -24.64 -10.60
CA ALA A 220 -2.38 -24.64 -11.96
C ALA A 220 -3.74 -23.93 -12.04
N ILE A 221 -3.89 -23.05 -13.02
CA ILE A 221 -5.12 -22.33 -13.31
C ILE A 221 -5.42 -22.41 -14.81
N TYR A 222 -6.68 -22.66 -15.14
CA TYR A 222 -7.19 -22.69 -16.50
C TYR A 222 -8.49 -21.91 -16.55
N PHE A 223 -8.54 -20.90 -17.40
CA PHE A 223 -9.73 -20.10 -17.64
C PHE A 223 -10.14 -20.16 -19.11
N LYS A 224 -11.42 -20.42 -19.33
CA LYS A 224 -12.09 -20.36 -20.64
C LYS A 224 -13.42 -19.62 -20.47
N GLY A 225 -13.59 -18.53 -21.20
CA GLY A 225 -14.78 -17.69 -21.13
C GLY A 225 -15.12 -17.11 -22.50
N PHE A 226 -16.40 -16.99 -22.81
CA PHE A 226 -16.87 -16.37 -24.06
C PHE A 226 -17.15 -14.89 -23.87
N TRP A 227 -16.95 -14.04 -24.88
CA TRP A 227 -17.36 -12.64 -24.80
C TRP A 227 -18.88 -12.52 -24.65
N LEU A 228 -19.33 -11.57 -23.81
CA LEU A 228 -20.75 -11.31 -23.64
C LEU A 228 -21.36 -10.80 -24.97
N LYS A 229 -22.44 -11.43 -25.44
CA LYS A 229 -23.17 -11.06 -26.68
C LYS A 229 -22.31 -11.15 -27.97
N ASN A 230 -21.36 -12.08 -28.06
CA ASN A 230 -20.54 -12.33 -29.26
C ASN A 230 -19.93 -11.03 -29.84
N LYS A 231 -19.18 -10.29 -29.01
CA LYS A 231 -18.69 -8.94 -29.33
C LYS A 231 -17.97 -8.82 -30.68
N PHE A 232 -17.24 -9.85 -31.11
CA PHE A 232 -16.48 -9.85 -32.35
C PHE A 232 -17.05 -10.87 -33.34
N LEU A 233 -17.28 -10.45 -34.58
CA LEU A 233 -17.68 -11.34 -35.66
C LEU A 233 -16.44 -11.83 -36.41
N PRO A 234 -16.24 -13.15 -36.61
CA PRO A 234 -15.08 -13.69 -37.34
C PRO A 234 -14.89 -13.09 -38.74
N ASN A 235 -15.98 -12.73 -39.42
CA ASN A 235 -15.92 -12.13 -40.76
C ASN A 235 -15.36 -10.69 -40.76
N ASN A 236 -15.31 -10.03 -39.59
CA ASN A 236 -14.73 -8.70 -39.45
C ASN A 236 -13.23 -8.74 -39.12
N THR A 237 -12.67 -9.94 -38.88
CA THR A 237 -11.25 -10.11 -38.62
C THR A 237 -10.45 -9.83 -39.89
N LYS A 238 -9.50 -8.89 -39.81
CA LYS A 238 -8.66 -8.49 -40.94
C LYS A 238 -7.19 -8.52 -40.56
N ILE A 239 -6.34 -8.73 -41.56
CA ILE A 239 -4.90 -8.56 -41.38
C ILE A 239 -4.61 -7.04 -41.39
N ASP A 240 -3.87 -6.57 -40.40
CA ASP A 240 -3.42 -5.20 -40.26
C ASP A 240 -2.03 -5.18 -39.58
N LYS A 241 -1.37 -4.02 -39.54
CA LYS A 241 -0.03 -3.90 -38.94
C LYS A 241 -0.10 -3.73 -37.42
N PHE A 242 0.69 -4.55 -36.72
CA PHE A 242 1.05 -4.33 -35.33
C PHE A 242 2.47 -3.75 -35.25
N TYR A 243 2.66 -2.68 -34.49
CA TYR A 243 3.91 -1.96 -34.31
C TYR A 243 4.52 -2.34 -32.96
N GLU A 244 5.49 -3.24 -32.94
CA GLU A 244 6.22 -3.59 -31.71
C GLU A 244 7.02 -2.40 -31.16
N ASN A 245 7.48 -1.52 -32.04
CA ASN A 245 8.01 -0.20 -31.73
C ASN A 245 7.95 0.68 -32.99
N ILE A 246 8.42 1.94 -32.89
CA ILE A 246 8.41 2.92 -33.98
C ILE A 246 9.10 2.39 -35.26
N ASN A 247 10.09 1.49 -35.13
CA ASN A 247 10.91 1.01 -36.23
C ASN A 247 10.54 -0.41 -36.71
N LYS A 248 9.65 -1.12 -36.01
CA LYS A 248 9.37 -2.53 -36.26
C LYS A 248 7.87 -2.82 -36.22
N SER A 249 7.36 -3.33 -37.34
CA SER A 249 5.96 -3.73 -37.49
C SER A 249 5.83 -5.06 -38.22
N PHE A 250 4.74 -5.78 -37.98
CA PHE A 250 4.41 -7.04 -38.68
C PHE A 250 2.90 -7.20 -38.84
N ASP A 251 2.50 -8.05 -39.78
CA ASP A 251 1.09 -8.29 -40.12
C ASP A 251 0.44 -9.27 -39.13
N VAL A 252 -0.66 -8.86 -38.51
CA VAL A 252 -1.39 -9.62 -37.49
C VAL A 252 -2.88 -9.63 -37.82
N LYS A 253 -3.58 -10.71 -37.44
CA LYS A 253 -5.04 -10.75 -37.52
C LYS A 253 -5.65 -9.95 -36.38
N PHE A 254 -6.36 -8.87 -36.71
CA PHE A 254 -7.12 -8.06 -35.77
C PHE A 254 -8.60 -8.37 -35.85
N MET A 255 -9.20 -8.66 -34.70
CA MET A 255 -10.64 -8.72 -34.54
C MET A 255 -11.19 -7.31 -34.33
N LYS A 256 -12.29 -6.98 -35.04
CA LYS A 256 -12.91 -5.65 -35.01
C LYS A 256 -14.35 -5.74 -34.57
N ALA A 257 -14.75 -4.82 -33.69
CA ALA A 257 -16.11 -4.67 -33.20
C ALA A 257 -16.46 -3.19 -33.07
N PHE A 258 -17.73 -2.89 -33.28
CA PHE A 258 -18.29 -1.58 -33.02
C PHE A 258 -19.49 -1.76 -32.09
N GLY A 259 -19.58 -0.93 -31.06
CA GLY A 259 -20.72 -0.93 -30.16
C GLY A 259 -20.41 -0.24 -28.85
N ASN A 260 -21.31 -0.40 -27.88
CA ASN A 260 -21.12 0.18 -26.56
C ASN A 260 -20.18 -0.69 -25.71
N PHE A 261 -19.07 -0.08 -25.28
CA PHE A 261 -18.08 -0.66 -24.38
C PHE A 261 -17.89 0.24 -23.17
N ASP A 262 -17.52 -0.34 -22.03
CA ASP A 262 -17.08 0.47 -20.91
C ASP A 262 -15.63 0.90 -21.21
N TYR A 263 -15.39 2.21 -21.20
CA TYR A 263 -14.16 2.84 -21.65
C TYR A 263 -13.82 4.04 -20.78
N VAL A 264 -12.53 4.30 -20.60
CA VAL A 264 -12.02 5.52 -19.97
C VAL A 264 -10.64 5.84 -20.53
N GLU A 265 -10.32 7.12 -20.65
CA GLU A 265 -8.96 7.56 -20.88
C GLU A 265 -8.28 7.90 -19.56
N SER A 266 -7.05 7.43 -19.38
CA SER A 266 -6.23 7.68 -18.21
C SER A 266 -5.10 8.64 -18.57
N PRO A 267 -5.21 9.94 -18.21
CA PRO A 267 -4.11 10.88 -18.35
C PRO A 267 -2.88 10.47 -17.51
N GLU A 268 -3.10 9.87 -16.33
CA GLU A 268 -2.03 9.46 -15.42
C GLU A 268 -1.16 8.33 -15.99
N LEU A 269 -1.78 7.34 -16.64
CA LEU A 269 -1.06 6.25 -17.31
C LEU A 269 -0.67 6.59 -18.76
N ASP A 270 -1.07 7.76 -19.25
CA ASP A 270 -1.05 8.09 -20.68
C ASP A 270 -1.59 6.94 -21.56
N ALA A 271 -2.78 6.45 -21.19
CA ALA A 271 -3.34 5.22 -21.76
C ALA A 271 -4.86 5.26 -21.91
N LYS A 272 -5.38 4.43 -22.80
CA LYS A 272 -6.80 4.10 -22.94
C LYS A 272 -7.09 2.80 -22.19
N ILE A 273 -8.18 2.75 -21.44
CA ILE A 273 -8.61 1.56 -20.72
C ILE A 273 -9.96 1.10 -21.26
N LEU A 274 -10.02 -0.16 -21.68
CA LEU A 274 -11.20 -0.80 -22.24
C LEU A 274 -11.55 -2.03 -21.42
N ARG A 275 -12.84 -2.21 -21.12
CA ARG A 275 -13.37 -3.42 -20.48
C ARG A 275 -14.24 -4.20 -21.44
N ILE A 276 -14.01 -5.51 -21.51
CA ILE A 276 -14.83 -6.46 -22.28
C ILE A 276 -15.31 -7.57 -21.33
N PRO A 277 -16.60 -7.60 -20.97
CA PRO A 277 -17.13 -8.64 -20.07
C PRO A 277 -17.25 -9.99 -20.77
N TYR A 278 -17.05 -11.07 -20.00
CA TYR A 278 -17.35 -12.43 -20.41
C TYR A 278 -18.82 -12.80 -20.14
N GLN A 279 -19.29 -13.89 -20.74
CA GLN A 279 -20.55 -14.53 -20.42
C GLN A 279 -20.60 -14.91 -18.94
N GLY A 280 -21.79 -14.79 -18.36
CA GLY A 280 -22.02 -14.95 -16.92
C GLY A 280 -21.69 -13.74 -16.06
N ARG A 281 -21.17 -12.65 -16.65
CA ARG A 281 -21.06 -11.32 -16.00
C ARG A 281 -20.31 -11.33 -14.67
N LYS A 282 -19.42 -12.31 -14.49
CA LYS A 282 -18.56 -12.48 -13.32
C LYS A 282 -17.13 -12.05 -13.61
N PHE A 283 -16.65 -12.39 -14.80
CA PHE A 283 -15.31 -12.03 -15.24
C PHE A 283 -15.36 -10.98 -16.35
N ALA A 284 -14.37 -10.12 -16.38
CA ALA A 284 -14.10 -9.24 -17.51
C ALA A 284 -12.60 -9.20 -17.82
N MET A 285 -12.28 -9.00 -19.09
CA MET A 285 -10.93 -8.66 -19.52
C MET A 285 -10.82 -7.15 -19.69
N TYR A 286 -9.78 -6.60 -19.10
CA TYR A 286 -9.43 -5.19 -19.20
C TYR A 286 -8.16 -5.05 -20.03
N PHE A 287 -8.13 -4.05 -20.90
CA PHE A 287 -6.98 -3.69 -21.71
C PHE A 287 -6.54 -2.27 -21.35
N ILE A 288 -5.24 -2.09 -21.11
CA ILE A 288 -4.60 -0.79 -20.89
C ILE A 288 -3.64 -0.58 -22.05
N LEU A 289 -4.04 0.28 -22.98
CA LEU A 289 -3.34 0.58 -24.21
C LEU A 289 -2.68 1.95 -24.09
N PRO A 290 -1.34 2.06 -24.10
CA PRO A 290 -0.63 3.34 -24.14
C PRO A 290 -1.13 4.23 -25.30
N ARG A 291 -0.98 5.55 -25.20
CA ARG A 291 -1.31 6.43 -26.34
C ARG A 291 -0.28 6.37 -27.45
N THR A 292 0.99 6.20 -27.09
CA THR A 292 2.12 6.12 -28.03
C THR A 292 2.60 4.69 -28.18
N THR A 293 3.19 4.37 -29.34
CA THR A 293 3.68 3.01 -29.66
C THR A 293 4.82 2.54 -28.76
N ASP A 294 5.55 3.47 -28.13
CA ASP A 294 6.64 3.25 -27.18
C ASP A 294 6.24 3.52 -25.72
N GLY A 295 4.96 3.82 -25.45
CA GLY A 295 4.47 4.21 -24.11
C GLY A 295 4.29 3.05 -23.13
N LEU A 296 4.52 1.80 -23.54
CA LEU A 296 4.29 0.63 -22.67
C LEU A 296 5.15 0.66 -21.40
N ASP A 297 6.41 1.09 -21.50
CA ASP A 297 7.29 1.17 -20.34
C ASP A 297 6.81 2.20 -19.32
N TYR A 298 6.25 3.32 -19.79
CA TYR A 298 5.63 4.32 -18.92
C TYR A 298 4.40 3.75 -18.22
N VAL A 299 3.51 3.06 -18.95
CA VAL A 299 2.35 2.37 -18.35
C VAL A 299 2.80 1.38 -17.29
N ILE A 300 3.75 0.50 -17.60
CA ILE A 300 4.27 -0.51 -16.67
C ILE A 300 4.90 0.14 -15.44
N LYS A 301 5.66 1.22 -15.60
CA LYS A 301 6.30 1.87 -14.46
C LYS A 301 5.29 2.47 -13.48
N ASN A 302 4.20 3.04 -14.00
CA ASN A 302 3.24 3.84 -13.23
C ASN A 302 1.96 3.07 -12.85
N VAL A 303 1.69 1.91 -13.45
CA VAL A 303 0.51 1.10 -13.12
C VAL A 303 0.55 0.61 -11.67
N ASN A 304 -0.55 0.82 -10.94
CA ASN A 304 -0.70 0.36 -9.57
C ASN A 304 -2.18 0.12 -9.23
N SER A 305 -2.41 -0.55 -8.09
CA SER A 305 -3.73 -0.98 -7.61
C SER A 305 -4.73 0.17 -7.52
N PHE A 306 -4.29 1.34 -7.04
CA PHE A 306 -5.16 2.49 -6.84
C PHE A 306 -5.52 3.17 -8.16
N THR A 307 -4.52 3.46 -9.00
CA THR A 307 -4.74 4.10 -10.31
C THR A 307 -5.69 3.28 -11.17
N VAL A 308 -5.50 1.97 -11.26
CA VAL A 308 -6.39 1.10 -12.05
C VAL A 308 -7.81 1.07 -11.46
N SER A 309 -7.95 0.83 -10.15
CA SER A 309 -9.26 0.79 -9.49
C SER A 309 -10.07 2.08 -9.70
N ARG A 310 -9.40 3.23 -9.58
CA ARG A 310 -10.04 4.54 -9.73
C ARG A 310 -10.53 4.76 -11.16
N HIS A 311 -9.72 4.46 -12.17
CA HIS A 311 -10.13 4.62 -13.57
C HIS A 311 -11.23 3.62 -13.94
N VAL A 312 -11.17 2.38 -13.47
CA VAL A 312 -12.26 1.40 -13.63
C VAL A 312 -13.56 1.92 -13.02
N GLY A 313 -13.48 2.58 -11.85
CA GLY A 313 -14.58 3.28 -11.20
C GLY A 313 -15.19 4.43 -12.01
N MET A 314 -14.43 5.01 -12.94
CA MET A 314 -14.82 6.16 -13.78
C MET A 314 -15.23 5.76 -15.20
N MET A 315 -15.23 4.46 -15.53
CA MET A 315 -15.54 3.98 -16.88
C MET A 315 -16.96 4.38 -17.28
N GLN A 316 -17.08 4.86 -18.51
CA GLN A 316 -18.35 5.23 -19.11
C GLN A 316 -18.68 4.26 -20.23
N ARG A 317 -19.97 3.96 -20.35
CA ARG A 317 -20.51 3.17 -21.45
C ARG A 317 -20.58 4.02 -22.70
N LEU A 318 -19.62 3.87 -23.61
CA LEU A 318 -19.47 4.71 -24.81
C LEU A 318 -19.50 3.87 -26.09
N PRO A 319 -19.96 4.44 -27.23
CA PRO A 319 -19.80 3.82 -28.53
C PRO A 319 -18.31 3.86 -28.94
N VAL A 320 -17.66 2.70 -28.97
CA VAL A 320 -16.23 2.57 -29.28
C VAL A 320 -16.03 1.64 -30.47
N GLU A 321 -15.20 2.05 -31.43
CA GLU A 321 -14.64 1.15 -32.43
C GLU A 321 -13.41 0.45 -31.83
N VAL A 322 -13.53 -0.86 -31.60
CA VAL A 322 -12.51 -1.68 -30.93
C VAL A 322 -11.81 -2.56 -31.96
N THR A 323 -10.48 -2.45 -32.01
CA THR A 323 -9.59 -3.28 -32.84
C THR A 323 -8.53 -3.90 -31.94
N ILE A 324 -8.53 -5.23 -31.80
CA ILE A 324 -7.63 -5.99 -30.90
C ILE A 324 -6.99 -7.14 -31.68
N PRO A 325 -5.68 -7.40 -31.55
CA PRO A 325 -5.05 -8.52 -32.22
C PRO A 325 -5.49 -9.85 -31.62
N ARG A 326 -5.56 -10.89 -32.43
CA ARG A 326 -5.57 -12.27 -31.92
C ARG A 326 -4.17 -12.59 -31.39
N PHE A 327 -4.10 -13.17 -30.22
CA PHE A 327 -2.84 -13.62 -29.64
C PHE A 327 -3.02 -14.92 -28.88
N LYS A 328 -1.99 -15.75 -28.93
CA LYS A 328 -1.90 -16.99 -28.17
C LYS A 328 -0.46 -17.20 -27.77
N PHE A 329 -0.21 -17.34 -26.47
CA PHE A 329 1.12 -17.65 -25.98
C PHE A 329 1.09 -18.31 -24.60
N GLU A 330 2.18 -19.00 -24.30
CA GLU A 330 2.47 -19.60 -23.00
C GLU A 330 3.66 -18.90 -22.35
N PHE A 331 3.69 -18.88 -21.02
CA PHE A 331 4.76 -18.30 -20.24
C PHE A 331 5.05 -19.16 -19.01
N THR A 332 6.32 -19.49 -18.82
CA THR A 332 6.81 -20.22 -17.65
C THR A 332 7.66 -19.27 -16.81
N THR A 333 7.49 -19.29 -15.49
CA THR A 333 8.25 -18.47 -14.55
C THR A 333 8.73 -19.29 -13.37
N HIS A 334 9.99 -19.05 -13.01
CA HIS A 334 10.62 -19.53 -11.77
C HIS A 334 10.65 -18.36 -10.78
N PHE A 335 9.86 -18.45 -9.71
CA PHE A 335 9.58 -17.30 -8.85
C PHE A 335 10.62 -17.06 -7.77
N GLU A 336 11.58 -17.96 -7.50
CA GLU A 336 12.56 -17.77 -6.43
C GLU A 336 13.24 -16.40 -6.48
N SER A 337 13.91 -16.12 -7.61
CA SER A 337 14.65 -14.86 -7.79
C SER A 337 13.74 -13.62 -7.77
N ILE A 338 12.49 -13.74 -8.23
CA ILE A 338 11.50 -12.66 -8.23
C ILE A 338 11.03 -12.38 -6.80
N LEU A 339 10.69 -13.43 -6.05
CA LEU A 339 10.18 -13.33 -4.69
C LEU A 339 11.25 -12.83 -3.72
N ARG A 340 12.52 -13.22 -3.91
CA ARG A 340 13.66 -12.68 -3.14
C ARG A 340 13.83 -11.17 -3.32
N GLU A 341 13.58 -10.67 -4.53
CA GLU A 341 13.62 -9.23 -4.83
C GLU A 341 12.40 -8.49 -4.25
N MET A 342 11.23 -9.15 -4.20
CA MET A 342 10.05 -8.63 -3.52
C MET A 342 10.15 -8.65 -1.99
N GLY A 343 11.13 -9.36 -1.43
CA GLY A 343 11.39 -9.42 0.02
C GLY A 343 11.04 -10.75 0.70
N ILE A 344 10.66 -11.78 -0.05
CA ILE A 344 10.45 -13.14 0.46
C ILE A 344 11.72 -13.96 0.19
N ARG A 345 12.54 -14.15 1.22
CA ARG A 345 13.87 -14.77 1.12
C ARG A 345 13.98 -16.02 1.99
N ASP A 346 13.51 -15.93 3.23
CA ASP A 346 13.72 -16.96 4.24
C ASP A 346 13.23 -18.34 3.81
N ILE A 347 12.08 -18.42 3.12
CA ILE A 347 11.50 -19.71 2.69
C ILE A 347 12.44 -20.51 1.78
N PHE A 348 13.39 -19.85 1.11
CA PHE A 348 14.33 -20.48 0.18
C PHE A 348 15.69 -20.77 0.83
N ASP A 349 15.91 -20.30 2.05
CA ASP A 349 17.18 -20.41 2.77
C ASP A 349 17.08 -21.41 3.92
N ASN A 350 18.22 -21.88 4.44
CA ASN A 350 18.25 -22.79 5.59
C ASN A 350 17.74 -22.16 6.90
N THR A 351 17.48 -20.85 6.90
CA THR A 351 16.83 -20.10 7.98
C THR A 351 15.30 -20.28 7.99
N ALA A 352 14.70 -20.89 6.97
CA ALA A 352 13.28 -21.11 6.86
C ALA A 352 12.69 -21.79 8.12
N ILE A 353 11.74 -21.13 8.77
CA ILE A 353 11.01 -21.67 9.92
C ILE A 353 9.63 -22.15 9.49
N LEU A 354 9.60 -23.27 8.77
CA LEU A 354 8.38 -23.95 8.30
C LEU A 354 7.91 -25.07 9.25
N THR A 355 8.25 -24.96 10.53
CA THR A 355 7.98 -26.01 11.51
C THR A 355 6.49 -26.24 11.74
N GLY A 356 5.62 -25.30 11.35
CA GLY A 356 4.17 -25.46 11.36
C GLY A 356 3.66 -26.50 10.36
N ILE A 357 4.39 -26.74 9.26
CA ILE A 357 4.03 -27.73 8.23
C ILE A 357 4.34 -29.15 8.71
N ALA A 358 5.58 -29.40 9.14
CA ALA A 358 6.05 -30.73 9.49
C ALA A 358 7.08 -30.69 10.64
N LYS A 359 7.21 -31.82 11.36
CA LYS A 359 8.26 -31.98 12.37
C LYS A 359 9.56 -32.41 11.68
N ALA A 360 10.51 -31.48 11.55
CA ALA A 360 11.86 -31.80 11.11
C ALA A 360 12.52 -32.79 12.10
N LYS A 361 13.02 -33.94 11.62
CA LYS A 361 14.04 -34.70 12.35
C LYS A 361 15.31 -33.86 12.38
N ARG A 362 16.07 -33.92 13.48
CA ARG A 362 17.16 -33.03 13.94
C ARG A 362 18.26 -32.56 12.95
N ALA A 363 18.21 -32.90 11.66
CA ALA A 363 19.19 -32.53 10.65
C ALA A 363 18.64 -31.93 9.33
N GLN A 364 17.31 -31.80 9.13
CA GLN A 364 16.75 -31.25 7.88
C GLN A 364 15.75 -30.13 8.15
N SER A 365 16.16 -28.88 7.92
CA SER A 365 15.26 -27.74 7.83
C SER A 365 14.39 -27.87 6.57
N LEU A 366 13.09 -27.66 6.70
CA LEU A 366 12.19 -27.58 5.56
C LEU A 366 12.44 -26.27 4.82
N ILE A 367 12.85 -26.36 3.56
CA ILE A 367 13.03 -25.22 2.66
C ILE A 367 12.15 -25.42 1.43
N VAL A 368 11.76 -24.32 0.79
CA VAL A 368 11.14 -24.32 -0.53
C VAL A 368 12.27 -24.34 -1.54
N THR A 369 12.36 -25.41 -2.32
CA THR A 369 13.39 -25.50 -3.37
C THR A 369 13.05 -24.59 -4.55
N GLU A 370 11.78 -24.60 -4.98
CA GLU A 370 11.34 -23.79 -6.12
C GLU A 370 9.83 -23.55 -6.11
N ILE A 371 9.41 -22.45 -6.76
CA ILE A 371 8.01 -22.17 -7.08
C ILE A 371 7.93 -21.87 -8.58
N ILE A 372 7.30 -22.79 -9.32
CA ILE A 372 7.12 -22.70 -10.77
C ILE A 372 5.66 -22.36 -11.08
N GLN A 373 5.46 -21.45 -12.03
CA GLN A 373 4.16 -21.21 -12.65
C GLN A 373 4.29 -21.27 -14.16
N LYS A 374 3.40 -22.03 -14.79
CA LYS A 374 3.18 -22.01 -16.23
C LYS A 374 1.77 -21.52 -16.50
N ALA A 375 1.64 -20.51 -17.34
CA ALA A 375 0.38 -19.89 -17.70
C ALA A 375 0.25 -19.83 -19.21
N GLY A 376 -0.95 -20.04 -19.74
CA GLY A 376 -1.25 -19.90 -21.16
C GLY A 376 -2.47 -19.02 -21.37
N ILE A 377 -2.47 -18.25 -22.46
CA ILE A 377 -3.62 -17.46 -22.86
C ILE A 377 -3.85 -17.58 -24.37
N GLU A 378 -5.12 -17.64 -24.76
CA GLU A 378 -5.57 -17.54 -26.15
C GLU A 378 -6.74 -16.57 -26.21
N VAL A 379 -6.61 -15.50 -27.00
CA VAL A 379 -7.66 -14.51 -27.23
C VAL A 379 -8.06 -14.48 -28.70
N ASN A 380 -9.36 -14.66 -28.95
CA ASN A 380 -9.94 -14.67 -30.29
C ASN A 380 -11.37 -14.07 -30.29
N GLU A 381 -12.07 -14.17 -31.43
CA GLU A 381 -13.36 -13.52 -31.66
C GLU A 381 -14.48 -14.03 -30.74
N MET A 382 -14.36 -15.25 -30.22
CA MET A 382 -15.35 -15.84 -29.33
C MET A 382 -15.14 -15.49 -27.87
N GLY A 383 -13.90 -15.19 -27.47
CA GLY A 383 -13.52 -15.07 -26.06
C GLY A 383 -12.09 -15.54 -25.82
N THR A 384 -11.93 -16.17 -24.66
CA THR A 384 -10.74 -16.90 -24.24
C THR A 384 -11.06 -18.41 -24.28
N ALA A 385 -10.51 -19.12 -25.28
CA ALA A 385 -10.73 -20.54 -25.70
C ALA A 385 -12.17 -20.97 -26.17
N ALA A 386 -12.30 -21.80 -27.25
CA ALA A 386 -13.36 -21.73 -28.30
C ALA A 386 -14.59 -22.72 -28.32
N TYR A 387 -15.69 -22.36 -29.03
CA TYR A 387 -16.59 -23.05 -30.06
C TYR A 387 -17.88 -22.21 -30.33
N ALA A 388 -18.47 -22.30 -31.54
CA ALA A 388 -19.29 -21.26 -32.22
C ALA A 388 -20.82 -21.21 -31.97
N ALA A 389 -21.43 -20.02 -32.09
CA ALA A 389 -22.81 -19.79 -32.56
C ALA A 389 -23.03 -18.32 -33.02
N THR A 390 -23.76 -18.14 -34.13
CA THR A 390 -24.00 -16.88 -34.87
C THR A 390 -25.09 -16.00 -34.27
N GLU A 391 -24.86 -14.69 -34.26
CA GLU A 391 -25.93 -13.68 -34.35
C GLU A 391 -25.40 -12.47 -35.14
N VAL A 392 -26.24 -11.89 -36.00
CA VAL A 392 -25.91 -10.82 -36.94
C VAL A 392 -26.49 -9.52 -36.41
N ASN A 393 -25.68 -8.45 -36.36
CA ASN A 393 -26.21 -7.08 -36.28
C ASN A 393 -25.47 -6.14 -37.25
N VAL A 394 -26.26 -5.33 -37.94
CA VAL A 394 -25.87 -4.34 -38.96
C VAL A 394 -26.13 -2.94 -38.37
N GLY A 395 -25.21 -1.98 -38.55
CA GLY A 395 -25.56 -0.56 -38.36
C GLY A 395 -24.41 0.44 -38.15
N ASN A 396 -24.19 1.27 -39.19
CA ASN A 396 -23.65 2.64 -39.33
C ASN A 396 -22.50 3.23 -38.47
N LYS A 397 -21.57 3.85 -39.23
CA LYS A 397 -20.40 4.67 -38.87
C LYS A 397 -20.76 5.99 -38.16
N MET A 398 -20.22 6.17 -36.95
CA MET A 398 -19.20 7.17 -36.56
C MET A 398 -19.04 7.02 -35.03
N ALA A 399 -18.04 6.26 -34.56
CA ALA A 399 -17.69 6.28 -33.13
C ALA A 399 -16.79 7.50 -32.89
N ASP A 400 -17.12 8.29 -31.88
CA ASP A 400 -16.25 9.37 -31.40
C ASP A 400 -14.98 8.82 -30.75
N GLN A 401 -14.99 7.55 -30.34
CA GLN A 401 -13.89 6.89 -29.62
C GLN A 401 -13.35 5.68 -30.39
N GLN A 402 -12.02 5.59 -30.48
CA GLN A 402 -11.32 4.46 -31.10
C GLN A 402 -10.36 3.82 -30.11
N PHE A 403 -10.46 2.50 -29.96
CA PHE A 403 -9.53 1.67 -29.22
C PHE A 403 -8.83 0.73 -30.21
N ASN A 404 -7.64 1.12 -30.68
CA ASN A 404 -6.87 0.36 -31.67
C ASN A 404 -5.59 -0.19 -31.03
N ALA A 405 -5.64 -1.43 -30.54
CA ALA A 405 -4.52 -2.09 -29.86
C ALA A 405 -3.47 -2.62 -30.85
N ASN A 406 -2.97 -1.76 -31.72
CA ASN A 406 -2.01 -2.08 -32.77
C ASN A 406 -0.54 -1.91 -32.35
N HIS A 407 -0.27 -1.78 -31.06
CA HIS A 407 1.07 -1.65 -30.47
C HIS A 407 1.03 -2.20 -29.02
N PRO A 408 2.18 -2.38 -28.35
CA PRO A 408 2.24 -3.10 -27.08
C PRO A 408 1.30 -2.57 -26.01
N PHE A 409 0.63 -3.48 -25.30
CA PHE A 409 -0.39 -3.15 -24.30
C PHE A 409 -0.35 -4.11 -23.10
N VAL A 410 -0.93 -3.66 -21.98
CA VAL A 410 -1.16 -4.48 -20.78
C VAL A 410 -2.61 -4.97 -20.79
N PHE A 411 -2.86 -6.16 -20.27
CA PHE A 411 -4.21 -6.66 -20.03
C PHE A 411 -4.29 -7.41 -18.70
N TYR A 412 -5.49 -7.51 -18.16
CA TYR A 412 -5.77 -8.37 -17.01
C TYR A 412 -7.19 -8.94 -17.06
N ILE A 413 -7.41 -10.06 -16.39
CA ILE A 413 -8.71 -10.70 -16.19
C ILE A 413 -9.05 -10.59 -14.71
N GLU A 414 -10.19 -9.98 -14.38
CA GLU A 414 -10.68 -9.78 -13.00
C GLU A 414 -11.96 -10.60 -12.75
N ASP A 415 -12.04 -11.24 -11.58
CA ASP A 415 -13.31 -11.64 -10.96
C ASP A 415 -13.96 -10.40 -10.33
N GLU A 416 -14.95 -9.84 -11.00
CA GLU A 416 -15.59 -8.58 -10.63
C GLU A 416 -16.48 -8.72 -9.39
N THR A 417 -16.73 -9.95 -8.91
CA THR A 417 -17.46 -10.18 -7.66
C THR A 417 -16.57 -10.04 -6.43
N THR A 418 -15.26 -10.27 -6.57
CA THR A 418 -14.28 -10.22 -5.47
C THR A 418 -13.16 -9.21 -5.69
N GLY A 419 -13.08 -8.60 -6.88
CA GLY A 419 -11.97 -7.73 -7.29
C GLY A 419 -10.64 -8.49 -7.47
N THR A 420 -10.68 -9.82 -7.64
CA THR A 420 -9.49 -10.67 -7.71
C THR A 420 -8.95 -10.71 -9.13
N ILE A 421 -7.67 -10.38 -9.31
CA ILE A 421 -6.98 -10.51 -10.60
C ILE A 421 -6.57 -11.98 -10.82
N LEU A 422 -7.16 -12.61 -11.84
CA LEU A 422 -6.85 -13.98 -12.25
C LEU A 422 -5.58 -14.03 -13.08
N TYR A 423 -5.50 -13.18 -14.10
CA TYR A 423 -4.34 -13.09 -14.98
C TYR A 423 -3.97 -11.63 -15.17
N VAL A 424 -2.68 -11.36 -15.23
CA VAL A 424 -2.14 -10.09 -15.73
C VAL A 424 -1.02 -10.39 -16.71
N GLY A 425 -0.99 -9.66 -17.81
CA GLY A 425 -0.01 -9.87 -18.84
C GLY A 425 0.23 -8.63 -19.67
N ARG A 426 1.28 -8.70 -20.49
CA ARG A 426 1.54 -7.71 -21.52
C ARG A 426 1.75 -8.41 -22.85
N VAL A 427 1.25 -7.81 -23.91
CA VAL A 427 1.50 -8.26 -25.28
C VAL A 427 2.49 -7.29 -25.91
N ASN A 428 3.71 -7.74 -26.13
CA ASN A 428 4.73 -7.01 -26.89
C ASN A 428 4.68 -7.40 -28.37
N ASN A 429 4.44 -8.69 -28.64
CA ASN A 429 4.30 -9.22 -29.99
C ASN A 429 3.23 -10.34 -30.03
N PRO A 430 2.04 -10.10 -30.60
CA PRO A 430 0.95 -11.08 -30.62
C PRO A 430 1.23 -12.37 -31.43
N LEU A 431 2.29 -12.41 -32.26
CA LEU A 431 2.69 -13.59 -33.03
C LEU A 431 3.67 -14.51 -32.28
N MET A 432 4.29 -14.03 -31.19
CA MET A 432 5.19 -14.85 -30.37
C MET A 432 4.40 -15.82 -29.49
N SER A 433 4.49 -17.11 -29.78
CA SER A 433 3.77 -18.18 -29.06
C SER A 433 4.42 -18.60 -27.74
N ILE A 434 5.69 -18.25 -27.52
CA ILE A 434 6.41 -18.46 -26.27
C ILE A 434 6.71 -17.09 -25.68
N GLY A 435 6.41 -16.90 -24.40
CA GLY A 435 6.73 -15.69 -23.68
C GLY A 435 8.23 -15.51 -23.49
N SER A 436 8.61 -14.31 -23.06
CA SER A 436 9.97 -13.79 -22.96
C SER A 436 11.02 -14.68 -22.27
N THR A 437 12.27 -14.65 -22.75
CA THR A 437 13.47 -15.19 -22.07
C THR A 437 14.11 -14.15 -21.13
N LEU A 438 14.77 -14.59 -20.05
CA LEU A 438 15.57 -13.71 -19.17
C LEU A 438 16.61 -12.93 -19.98
N GLU A 439 16.83 -11.64 -19.68
CA GLU A 439 17.91 -10.88 -20.32
C GLU A 439 19.29 -11.41 -19.90
N THR A 440 19.89 -12.28 -20.71
CA THR A 440 21.34 -12.55 -20.68
C THR A 440 22.05 -11.57 -21.60
N SER A 441 22.21 -10.32 -21.15
CA SER A 441 23.03 -9.33 -21.84
C SER A 441 24.29 -9.01 -21.04
N THR A 442 25.35 -9.76 -21.30
CA THR A 442 26.73 -9.26 -21.20
C THR A 442 26.89 -8.12 -22.23
N LYS A 443 26.53 -6.89 -21.87
CA LYS A 443 26.94 -5.71 -22.62
C LYS A 443 28.24 -5.19 -22.02
N GLN A 444 29.32 -5.32 -22.80
CA GLN A 444 30.57 -4.59 -22.59
C GLN A 444 30.26 -3.11 -22.36
N PHE A 445 30.82 -2.57 -21.28
CA PHE A 445 30.84 -1.13 -21.02
C PHE A 445 31.55 -0.42 -22.17
N VAL A 446 30.77 0.22 -23.03
CA VAL A 446 31.25 1.34 -23.85
C VAL A 446 30.94 2.60 -23.04
N PRO A 447 31.91 3.50 -22.79
CA PRO A 447 31.65 4.73 -22.09
C PRO A 447 30.77 5.62 -22.96
N VAL A 448 29.48 5.70 -22.62
CA VAL A 448 28.58 6.70 -23.18
C VAL A 448 28.90 8.02 -22.49
N SER A 449 29.32 9.00 -23.29
CA SER A 449 29.46 10.39 -22.85
C SER A 449 28.14 10.89 -22.28
N ILE A 450 28.15 11.15 -20.97
CA ILE A 450 27.01 11.69 -20.23
C ILE A 450 26.81 13.14 -20.65
N VAL A 451 25.71 13.41 -21.35
CA VAL A 451 25.04 14.70 -21.33
C VAL A 451 23.55 14.43 -21.13
N GLY A 452 23.05 14.67 -19.92
CA GLY A 452 21.62 14.67 -19.55
C GLY A 452 21.22 13.65 -18.47
N ASN A 453 20.96 14.14 -17.24
CA ASN A 453 20.28 13.50 -16.08
C ASN A 453 19.15 12.50 -16.49
N SER A 454 18.86 11.31 -15.92
CA SER A 454 19.02 10.68 -14.60
C SER A 454 18.72 9.15 -14.67
N PRO A 455 19.39 8.29 -13.87
CA PRO A 455 18.77 7.10 -13.25
C PRO A 455 18.69 7.18 -11.70
N VAL A 456 19.29 8.22 -11.09
CA VAL A 456 19.48 8.32 -9.63
C VAL A 456 18.23 8.84 -8.88
N GLN A 457 17.38 9.65 -9.53
CA GLN A 457 16.17 10.21 -8.90
C GLN A 457 15.07 9.16 -8.59
N GLN A 458 14.87 8.17 -9.45
CA GLN A 458 13.71 7.25 -9.33
C GLN A 458 13.84 6.26 -8.15
N VAL A 459 15.06 5.89 -7.77
CA VAL A 459 15.31 5.06 -6.58
C VAL A 459 15.10 5.88 -5.31
N ASP A 460 15.44 7.17 -5.34
CA ASP A 460 15.23 8.08 -4.23
C ASP A 460 13.73 8.35 -4.00
N ASP A 461 12.92 8.48 -5.06
CA ASP A 461 11.48 8.67 -4.96
C ASP A 461 10.75 7.48 -4.31
N GLU A 462 11.09 6.24 -4.69
CA GLU A 462 10.48 5.03 -4.10
C GLU A 462 10.86 4.84 -2.62
N ILE A 463 12.11 5.17 -2.27
CA ILE A 463 12.56 5.18 -0.88
C ILE A 463 11.81 6.27 -0.10
N ASN A 464 11.79 7.50 -0.59
CA ASN A 464 11.13 8.63 0.09
C ASN A 464 9.64 8.37 0.32
N GLU A 465 8.95 7.74 -0.63
CA GLU A 465 7.56 7.30 -0.43
C GLU A 465 7.42 6.26 0.68
N ARG A 466 8.30 5.25 0.70
CA ARG A 466 8.33 4.27 1.80
C ARG A 466 8.54 4.94 3.15
N LEU A 467 9.36 5.99 3.18
CA LEU A 467 9.64 6.77 4.39
C LEU A 467 8.45 7.65 4.81
N ASN A 468 7.71 8.22 3.85
CA ASN A 468 6.54 9.06 4.09
C ASN A 468 5.34 8.30 4.67
N TYR A 469 5.16 7.03 4.33
CA TYR A 469 4.09 6.25 4.97
C TYR A 469 4.25 6.17 6.49
N PHE A 470 5.48 5.96 6.99
CA PHE A 470 5.73 6.05 8.44
C PHE A 470 5.34 7.42 8.98
N ASN A 471 5.70 8.50 8.27
CA ASN A 471 5.44 9.87 8.72
C ASN A 471 3.93 10.15 8.90
N VAL A 472 3.10 9.73 7.94
CA VAL A 472 1.66 9.98 8.00
C VAL A 472 0.93 9.02 8.94
N GLU A 473 1.31 7.73 8.97
CA GLU A 473 0.78 6.75 9.93
C GLU A 473 1.09 7.16 11.37
N PHE A 474 2.33 7.59 11.62
CA PHE A 474 2.74 8.10 12.93
C PHE A 474 1.98 9.38 13.30
N MET A 475 1.73 10.27 12.35
CA MET A 475 0.91 11.47 12.56
C MET A 475 -0.52 11.10 12.97
N GLN A 476 -1.13 10.15 12.27
CA GLN A 476 -2.48 9.69 12.61
C GLN A 476 -2.53 9.17 14.05
N ILE A 477 -1.58 8.32 14.45
CA ILE A 477 -1.52 7.76 15.80
C ILE A 477 -1.31 8.85 16.85
N VAL A 478 -0.41 9.80 16.62
CA VAL A 478 -0.18 10.91 17.54
C VAL A 478 -1.43 11.80 17.66
N ASN A 479 -2.14 12.05 16.55
CA ASN A 479 -3.41 12.77 16.55
C ASN A 479 -4.48 12.03 17.34
N ASP A 480 -4.58 10.71 17.21
CA ASP A 480 -5.54 9.87 17.94
C ASP A 480 -5.24 9.82 19.45
N LEU A 481 -3.97 9.96 19.84
CA LEU A 481 -3.52 9.93 21.24
C LEU A 481 -3.46 11.31 21.92
N SER A 482 -3.60 12.39 21.16
CA SER A 482 -3.50 13.76 21.67
C SER A 482 -4.86 14.45 21.64
N GLU A 483 -5.05 15.44 22.51
CA GLU A 483 -6.21 16.35 22.48
C GLU A 483 -5.79 17.73 21.95
N GLY A 484 -6.70 18.44 21.29
CA GLY A 484 -6.42 19.80 20.79
C GLY A 484 -5.45 19.85 19.62
N ASN A 485 -4.77 21.00 19.45
CA ASN A 485 -3.79 21.21 18.39
C ASN A 485 -2.55 20.35 18.61
N VAL A 486 -1.98 19.88 17.52
CA VAL A 486 -0.75 19.07 17.53
C VAL A 486 0.17 19.57 16.44
N VAL A 487 1.45 19.74 16.76
CA VAL A 487 2.51 19.88 15.77
C VAL A 487 3.64 18.92 16.12
N MET A 488 4.22 18.29 15.10
CA MET A 488 5.40 17.46 15.27
C MET A 488 6.26 17.48 14.00
N SER A 489 7.46 16.91 14.12
CA SER A 489 8.31 16.66 12.97
C SER A 489 8.54 15.17 12.82
N PRO A 490 7.84 14.51 11.88
CA PRO A 490 8.10 13.12 11.55
C PRO A 490 9.56 12.87 11.20
N LEU A 491 10.17 13.78 10.41
CA LEU A 491 11.57 13.73 10.01
C LEU A 491 12.53 13.72 11.20
N SER A 492 12.36 14.65 12.14
CA SER A 492 13.18 14.76 13.36
C SER A 492 13.14 13.48 14.20
N ILE A 493 11.92 12.99 14.44
CA ILE A 493 11.64 11.79 15.22
C ILE A 493 12.24 10.56 14.56
N LYS A 494 12.07 10.44 13.25
CA LYS A 494 12.63 9.36 12.45
C LYS A 494 14.14 9.32 12.57
N THR A 495 14.82 10.43 12.33
CA THR A 495 16.28 10.52 12.45
C THR A 495 16.75 10.15 13.86
N ALA A 496 16.04 10.61 14.90
CA ALA A 496 16.37 10.30 16.29
C ALA A 496 16.26 8.78 16.59
N LEU A 497 15.23 8.12 16.06
CA LEU A 497 15.04 6.67 16.21
C LEU A 497 16.00 5.87 15.33
N THR A 498 16.38 6.37 14.15
CA THR A 498 17.43 5.76 13.33
C THR A 498 18.78 5.78 14.05
N ILE A 499 19.14 6.93 14.65
CA ILE A 499 20.33 7.08 15.51
C ILE A 499 20.33 6.04 16.63
N LEU A 500 19.18 5.84 17.27
CA LEU A 500 19.04 4.85 18.33
C LEU A 500 19.25 3.42 17.81
N SER A 501 18.73 3.13 16.61
CA SER A 501 18.83 1.80 15.99
C SER A 501 20.28 1.36 15.79
N GLU A 502 21.20 2.29 15.53
CA GLU A 502 22.63 2.01 15.28
C GLU A 502 23.31 1.30 16.45
N GLY A 503 22.92 1.61 17.69
CA GLY A 503 23.46 1.00 18.90
C GLY A 503 22.58 -0.12 19.48
N THR A 504 21.51 -0.49 18.79
CA THR A 504 20.64 -1.60 19.20
C THR A 504 20.98 -2.88 18.43
N GLY A 505 20.71 -4.04 19.04
CA GLY A 505 20.87 -5.36 18.43
C GLY A 505 19.61 -6.21 18.54
N GLY A 506 19.61 -7.38 17.89
CA GLY A 506 18.51 -8.35 17.93
C GLY A 506 17.14 -7.75 17.63
N ARG A 507 16.10 -8.25 18.32
CA ARG A 507 14.71 -7.85 18.13
C ARG A 507 14.46 -6.35 18.37
N THR A 508 15.15 -5.74 19.34
CA THR A 508 15.07 -4.28 19.54
C THR A 508 15.45 -3.50 18.28
N ARG A 509 16.49 -3.93 17.56
CA ARG A 509 16.90 -3.30 16.30
C ARG A 509 15.89 -3.57 15.18
N GLU A 510 15.39 -4.80 15.09
CA GLU A 510 14.41 -5.21 14.08
C GLU A 510 13.09 -4.43 14.21
N GLU A 511 12.58 -4.25 15.43
CA GLU A 511 11.39 -3.42 15.70
C GLU A 511 11.63 -1.97 15.23
N LEU A 512 12.80 -1.39 15.51
CA LEU A 512 13.13 -0.04 15.05
C LEU A 512 13.22 0.05 13.51
N LEU A 513 13.95 -0.84 12.86
CA LEU A 513 14.15 -0.78 11.40
C LEU A 513 12.85 -1.03 10.63
N SER A 514 12.06 -2.02 11.07
CA SER A 514 10.78 -2.36 10.43
C SER A 514 9.76 -1.24 10.57
N THR A 515 9.54 -0.71 11.79
CA THR A 515 8.60 0.38 12.05
C THR A 515 8.99 1.65 11.29
N LEU A 516 10.28 2.02 11.28
CA LEU A 516 10.76 3.20 10.54
C LEU A 516 10.81 2.97 9.02
N ARG A 517 10.53 1.74 8.58
CA ARG A 517 10.59 1.27 7.19
C ARG A 517 11.97 1.47 6.58
N LEU A 518 13.03 1.29 7.37
CA LEU A 518 14.44 1.39 6.96
C LEU A 518 14.95 0.04 6.43
N PRO A 519 15.96 0.04 5.54
CA PRO A 519 16.61 -1.20 5.11
C PRO A 519 17.39 -1.83 6.28
N THR A 520 17.59 -3.15 6.21
CA THR A 520 18.44 -3.86 7.18
C THR A 520 19.93 -3.59 6.97
N ASP A 521 20.31 -3.20 5.76
CA ASP A 521 21.67 -2.78 5.45
C ASP A 521 22.02 -1.45 6.14
N GLN A 522 23.10 -1.47 6.91
CA GLN A 522 23.51 -0.33 7.73
C GLN A 522 24.02 0.84 6.88
N GLN A 523 24.72 0.57 5.77
CA GLN A 523 25.26 1.65 4.94
C GLN A 523 24.14 2.35 4.18
N GLN A 524 23.19 1.60 3.62
CA GLN A 524 21.99 2.18 3.02
C GLN A 524 21.19 3.00 4.04
N THR A 525 21.03 2.51 5.27
CA THR A 525 20.36 3.27 6.34
C THR A 525 21.07 4.59 6.62
N ARG A 526 22.41 4.59 6.70
CA ARG A 526 23.22 5.80 6.90
C ARG A 526 23.13 6.74 5.71
N ASP A 527 23.14 6.23 4.49
CA ASP A 527 23.06 7.03 3.28
C ASP A 527 21.70 7.72 3.14
N ILE A 528 20.61 6.98 3.39
CA ILE A 528 19.25 7.52 3.45
C ILE A 528 19.16 8.61 4.52
N THR A 529 19.65 8.32 5.73
CA THR A 529 19.54 9.29 6.83
C THR A 529 20.41 10.52 6.58
N ARG A 530 21.56 10.36 5.92
CA ARG A 530 22.38 11.50 5.49
C ARG A 530 21.65 12.38 4.48
N LYS A 531 20.96 11.78 3.50
CA LYS A 531 20.11 12.54 2.55
C LYS A 531 18.98 13.29 3.27
N LEU A 532 18.30 12.63 4.22
CA LEU A 532 17.27 13.26 5.05
C LEU A 532 17.81 14.42 5.89
N LEU A 533 18.99 14.24 6.50
CA LEU A 533 19.67 15.29 7.26
C LEU A 533 20.14 16.45 6.37
N GLN A 534 20.53 16.17 5.12
CA GLN A 534 20.89 17.19 4.15
C GLN A 534 19.72 18.09 3.78
N ILE A 535 18.48 17.59 3.75
CA ILE A 535 17.29 18.45 3.56
C ILE A 535 17.25 19.53 4.64
N ILE A 536 17.62 19.19 5.87
CA ILE A 536 17.63 20.13 6.99
C ILE A 536 18.87 21.05 6.93
N GLN A 537 20.05 20.48 6.68
CA GLN A 537 21.34 21.18 6.74
C GLN A 537 21.62 22.09 5.53
N ASN A 538 21.12 21.76 4.33
CA ASN A 538 21.39 22.51 3.10
C ASN A 538 20.37 23.62 2.80
N ASN A 539 19.41 23.88 3.70
CA ASN A 539 18.45 24.98 3.57
C ASN A 539 18.99 26.32 4.09
N ALA A 540 20.30 26.55 3.95
CA ALA A 540 21.00 27.78 4.36
C ALA A 540 20.71 29.00 3.45
N ALA A 541 19.51 29.11 2.90
CA ALA A 541 19.05 30.36 2.32
C ALA A 541 18.81 31.37 3.46
N PRO A 542 19.12 32.67 3.31
CA PRO A 542 18.97 33.64 4.40
C PRO A 542 17.55 33.73 5.00
N GLU A 543 16.55 33.25 4.26
CA GLU A 543 15.12 33.41 4.53
C GLU A 543 14.42 32.11 4.98
N THR A 544 15.16 30.98 5.08
CA THR A 544 14.69 29.69 5.61
C THR A 544 15.67 29.20 6.67
N GLU A 545 15.16 28.88 7.85
CA GLU A 545 15.90 28.45 9.03
C GLU A 545 15.24 27.20 9.62
N ILE A 546 15.95 26.08 9.58
CA ILE A 546 15.51 24.81 10.17
C ILE A 546 16.55 24.38 11.20
N ASP A 547 16.18 24.43 12.48
CA ASP A 547 17.07 24.06 13.57
C ASP A 547 16.63 22.73 14.17
N LEU A 548 17.28 21.64 13.71
CA LEU A 548 17.09 20.28 14.24
C LEU A 548 18.04 20.01 15.40
N ALA A 549 17.48 19.58 16.53
CA ALA A 549 18.23 19.22 17.72
C ALA A 549 17.83 17.81 18.19
N ASN A 550 18.67 16.82 17.90
CA ASN A 550 18.55 15.47 18.42
C ASN A 550 19.68 15.19 19.41
N ARG A 551 19.34 14.67 20.60
CA ARG A 551 20.34 14.27 21.60
C ARG A 551 19.90 13.06 22.40
N LEU A 552 20.86 12.15 22.61
CA LEU A 552 20.74 11.03 23.52
C LEU A 552 21.45 11.36 24.85
N TRP A 553 20.65 11.43 25.92
CA TRP A 553 21.11 11.67 27.28
C TRP A 553 21.32 10.36 28.00
N ILE A 554 22.48 10.23 28.63
CA ILE A 554 22.95 8.99 29.26
C ILE A 554 23.09 9.22 30.75
N GLY A 555 22.59 8.28 31.57
CA GLY A 555 22.77 8.38 33.02
C GLY A 555 24.24 8.22 33.40
N GLN A 556 24.75 9.02 34.34
CA GLN A 556 26.13 8.88 34.84
C GLN A 556 26.48 7.47 35.36
N SER A 557 25.47 6.67 35.73
CA SER A 557 25.64 5.31 36.21
C SER A 557 25.96 4.28 35.11
N VAL A 558 26.01 4.69 33.84
CA VAL A 558 26.29 3.77 32.71
C VAL A 558 27.33 4.37 31.76
N GLU A 559 28.21 3.51 31.26
CA GLU A 559 29.27 3.86 30.31
C GLU A 559 28.80 3.64 28.87
N VAL A 560 29.09 4.61 27.98
CA VAL A 560 28.74 4.56 26.56
C VAL A 560 29.90 3.97 25.76
N SER A 561 29.60 3.12 24.78
CA SER A 561 30.59 2.65 23.81
C SER A 561 31.26 3.82 23.08
N ASN A 562 32.59 3.78 23.01
CA ASN A 562 33.38 4.73 22.21
C ASN A 562 33.08 4.58 20.71
N GLU A 563 32.84 3.35 20.24
CA GLU A 563 32.44 3.04 18.87
C GLU A 563 31.12 3.73 18.51
N PHE A 564 30.13 3.68 19.41
CA PHE A 564 28.85 4.37 19.20
C PHE A 564 29.01 5.89 19.15
N ASN A 565 29.79 6.47 20.07
CA ASN A 565 30.08 7.90 20.06
C ASN A 565 30.80 8.36 18.78
N ASN A 566 31.77 7.57 18.30
CA ASN A 566 32.47 7.86 17.05
C ASN A 566 31.53 7.76 15.85
N LEU A 567 30.63 6.77 15.83
CA LEU A 567 29.61 6.61 14.81
C LEU A 567 28.65 7.81 14.76
N LEU A 568 28.15 8.28 15.90
CA LEU A 568 27.28 9.45 15.95
C LEU A 568 27.95 10.72 15.43
N ARG A 569 29.21 10.94 15.81
CA ARG A 569 29.99 12.08 15.34
C ARG A 569 30.23 12.02 13.84
N PHE A 570 30.59 10.85 13.32
CA PHE A 570 30.99 10.68 11.92
C PHE A 570 29.79 10.71 10.96
N TYR A 571 28.69 10.04 11.30
CA TYR A 571 27.56 9.85 10.37
C TYR A 571 26.38 10.79 10.62
N TYR A 572 26.20 11.28 11.84
CA TYR A 572 24.99 12.02 12.24
C TYR A 572 25.27 13.42 12.79
N GLY A 573 26.54 13.81 12.94
CA GLY A 573 26.94 15.11 13.52
C GLY A 573 26.49 15.28 14.99
N GLY A 574 26.18 14.18 15.67
CA GLY A 574 25.62 14.18 17.02
C GLY A 574 26.62 13.69 18.08
N ASP A 575 26.27 13.92 19.34
CA ASP A 575 27.01 13.44 20.51
C ASP A 575 26.05 12.87 21.58
N THR A 576 26.58 11.99 22.43
CA THR A 576 25.90 11.63 23.68
C THR A 576 26.36 12.55 24.81
N ARG A 577 25.46 12.85 25.75
CA ARG A 577 25.81 13.63 26.94
C ARG A 577 25.42 12.89 28.22
N SER A 578 26.38 12.75 29.11
CA SER A 578 26.14 12.17 30.43
C SER A 578 25.46 13.17 31.37
N ILE A 579 24.45 12.73 32.13
CA ILE A 579 23.68 13.54 33.07
C ILE A 579 23.29 12.73 34.31
N VAL A 580 23.12 13.41 35.45
CA VAL A 580 22.57 12.81 36.68
C VAL A 580 21.05 12.94 36.66
N PHE A 581 20.34 11.86 36.33
CA PHE A 581 18.88 11.83 36.42
C PHE A 581 18.40 11.80 37.88
N GLY A 582 17.17 12.27 38.15
CA GLY A 582 16.61 12.33 39.51
C GLY A 582 16.93 13.60 40.31
N ASN A 583 17.80 14.48 39.79
CA ASN A 583 18.03 15.81 40.35
C ASN A 583 17.14 16.85 39.65
N ALA A 584 16.61 17.82 40.39
CA ALA A 584 15.83 18.93 39.83
C ALA A 584 16.60 19.72 38.75
N THR A 585 17.92 19.79 38.85
CA THR A 585 18.79 20.47 37.88
C THR A 585 18.91 19.74 36.54
N SER A 586 18.55 18.45 36.47
CA SER A 586 18.68 17.67 35.22
C SER A 586 17.71 18.14 34.13
N SER A 587 16.47 18.48 34.50
CA SER A 587 15.48 19.09 33.60
C SER A 587 15.97 20.45 33.09
N GLU A 588 16.64 21.24 33.93
CA GLU A 588 17.19 22.54 33.56
C GLU A 588 18.30 22.41 32.51
N VAL A 589 19.25 21.49 32.70
CA VAL A 589 20.33 21.22 31.72
C VAL A 589 19.78 20.78 30.36
N ILE A 590 18.74 19.94 30.35
CA ILE A 590 18.09 19.49 29.11
C ILE A 590 17.36 20.66 28.44
N ASN A 591 16.60 21.43 29.21
CA ASN A 591 15.86 22.58 28.70
C ASN A 591 16.79 23.71 28.22
N ASP A 592 17.92 23.96 28.88
CA ASP A 592 18.95 24.90 28.44
C ASP A 592 19.53 24.49 27.10
N TRP A 593 19.84 23.20 26.93
CA TRP A 593 20.31 22.69 25.66
C TRP A 593 19.26 22.86 24.55
N VAL A 594 17.98 22.54 24.82
CA VAL A 594 16.90 22.76 23.85
C VAL A 594 16.75 24.24 23.52
N ARG A 595 16.78 25.14 24.52
CA ARG A 595 16.74 26.58 24.31
C ARG A 595 17.87 27.06 23.41
N GLN A 596 19.10 26.66 23.69
CA GLN A 596 20.26 27.02 22.87
C GLN A 596 20.12 26.48 21.44
N ALA A 597 19.75 25.21 21.30
CA ALA A 597 19.63 24.57 19.99
C ALA A 597 18.45 25.09 19.16
N THR A 598 17.43 25.66 19.80
CA THR A 598 16.23 26.24 19.15
C THR A 598 16.19 27.76 19.23
N LYS A 599 17.32 28.43 19.52
CA LYS A 599 17.43 29.90 19.61
C LYS A 599 16.39 30.56 20.52
N ASN A 600 16.08 29.89 21.63
CA ASN A 600 15.07 30.23 22.63
C ASN A 600 13.60 30.15 22.17
N HIS A 601 13.30 29.50 21.03
CA HIS A 601 11.92 29.32 20.58
C HIS A 601 11.18 28.21 21.33
N ILE A 602 11.89 27.18 21.80
CA ILE A 602 11.34 26.11 22.66
C ILE A 602 11.98 26.26 24.04
N HIS A 603 11.16 26.64 25.04
CA HIS A 603 11.66 26.98 26.37
C HIS A 603 11.86 25.78 27.29
N SER A 604 11.03 24.74 27.17
CA SER A 604 11.14 23.53 27.99
C SER A 604 10.52 22.31 27.31
N ILE A 605 11.21 21.17 27.40
CA ILE A 605 10.74 19.86 26.96
C ILE A 605 10.56 18.88 28.13
N VAL A 606 11.24 19.14 29.25
CA VAL A 606 11.14 18.35 30.49
C VAL A 606 10.71 19.24 31.64
N GLU A 607 9.64 18.87 32.33
CA GLU A 607 9.22 19.59 33.54
C GLU A 607 10.10 19.21 34.75
N PRO A 608 10.38 20.14 35.69
CA PRO A 608 11.14 19.84 36.89
C PRO A 608 10.57 18.66 37.68
N GLY A 609 11.43 17.72 38.10
CA GLY A 609 11.03 16.57 38.93
C GLY A 609 10.37 15.40 38.18
N THR A 610 10.23 15.47 36.86
CA THR A 610 9.61 14.38 36.06
C THR A 610 10.59 13.26 35.66
N LEU A 611 11.89 13.49 35.75
CA LEU A 611 12.93 12.51 35.42
C LEU A 611 13.30 11.67 36.65
N SER A 612 12.93 10.39 36.65
CA SER A 612 13.32 9.44 37.70
C SER A 612 14.84 9.19 37.70
N ALA A 613 15.42 8.99 38.88
CA ALA A 613 16.81 8.55 39.06
C ALA A 613 17.11 7.18 38.39
N GLU A 614 16.07 6.39 38.11
CA GLU A 614 16.19 5.10 37.40
C GLU A 614 16.32 5.25 35.88
N THR A 615 16.17 6.48 35.35
CA THR A 615 16.32 6.74 33.92
C THR A 615 17.78 6.51 33.53
N LYS A 616 18.02 5.59 32.59
CA LYS A 616 19.37 5.33 32.07
C LYS A 616 19.61 5.99 30.72
N LEU A 617 18.54 6.14 29.93
CA LEU A 617 18.58 6.70 28.58
C LEU A 617 17.33 7.55 28.33
N LEU A 618 17.53 8.76 27.80
CA LEU A 618 16.48 9.67 27.36
C LEU A 618 16.86 10.23 25.98
N LEU A 619 15.97 10.05 25.01
CA LEU A 619 16.12 10.66 23.69
C LEU A 619 15.26 11.92 23.62
N THR A 620 15.88 13.05 23.28
CA THR A 620 15.20 14.32 23.06
C THR A 620 15.36 14.76 21.62
N SER A 621 14.23 15.12 21.02
CA SER A 621 14.14 15.67 19.67
C SER A 621 13.41 17.00 19.76
N ALA A 622 14.03 18.07 19.29
CA ALA A 622 13.44 19.40 19.20
C ALA A 622 13.69 19.97 17.81
N LEU A 623 12.65 20.55 17.20
CA LEU A 623 12.77 21.16 15.89
C LEU A 623 12.05 22.52 15.90
N TYR A 624 12.77 23.54 15.45
CA TYR A 624 12.21 24.85 15.12
C TYR A 624 12.29 25.08 13.62
N PHE A 625 11.25 25.68 13.06
CA PHE A 625 11.17 25.99 11.64
C PHE A 625 10.71 27.40 11.43
N LYS A 626 11.44 28.09 10.57
CA LYS A 626 11.19 29.45 10.15
C LYS A 626 11.43 29.56 8.65
N ALA A 627 10.49 30.13 7.91
CA ALA A 627 10.61 30.34 6.48
C ALA A 627 9.64 31.42 6.01
N LYS A 628 10.06 32.31 5.11
CA LYS A 628 9.17 33.29 4.48
C LYS A 628 8.33 32.68 3.36
N TRP A 629 7.09 33.11 3.20
CA TRP A 629 6.30 32.77 2.01
C TRP A 629 7.00 33.26 0.75
N ARG A 630 6.77 32.58 -0.39
CA ARG A 630 7.19 33.09 -1.70
C ARG A 630 6.57 34.46 -1.98
N THR A 631 5.27 34.57 -1.67
CA THR A 631 4.49 35.80 -1.70
C THR A 631 3.84 35.96 -0.33
N ALA A 632 4.16 37.02 0.39
CA ALA A 632 3.55 37.31 1.69
C ALA A 632 2.09 37.76 1.50
N PHE A 633 1.25 37.43 2.48
CA PHE A 633 -0.11 37.97 2.57
C PHE A 633 -0.03 39.48 2.89
N ASP A 634 -0.95 40.29 2.35
CA ASP A 634 -1.03 41.69 2.73
C ASP A 634 -1.62 41.81 4.14
N GLU A 635 -0.83 42.33 5.08
CA GLU A 635 -1.27 42.58 6.45
C GLU A 635 -2.49 43.50 6.51
N ASN A 636 -2.65 44.40 5.54
CA ASN A 636 -3.82 45.27 5.43
C ASN A 636 -5.05 44.54 4.89
N ALA A 637 -4.91 43.34 4.33
CA ALA A 637 -6.02 42.49 3.89
C ALA A 637 -6.49 41.52 4.98
N THR A 638 -5.71 41.32 6.05
CA THR A 638 -6.11 40.48 7.19
C THR A 638 -7.34 41.03 7.89
N ARG A 639 -8.35 40.17 8.10
CA ARG A 639 -9.62 40.52 8.74
C ARG A 639 -9.98 39.51 9.82
N ASN A 640 -10.61 40.01 10.89
CA ASN A 640 -11.23 39.16 11.88
C ASN A 640 -12.43 38.43 11.27
N ARG A 641 -12.34 37.11 11.18
CA ARG A 641 -13.40 36.24 10.62
C ARG A 641 -13.69 35.07 11.56
N CYS A 642 -14.85 34.46 11.34
CA CYS A 642 -15.28 33.29 12.07
C CYS A 642 -14.42 32.06 11.72
N PHE A 643 -13.96 31.34 12.74
CA PHE A 643 -13.42 29.99 12.68
C PHE A 643 -14.28 29.07 13.55
N ASN A 644 -14.83 28.02 12.96
CA ASN A 644 -15.78 27.12 13.59
C ASN A 644 -15.03 26.05 14.38
N ILE A 645 -15.03 26.17 15.70
CA ILE A 645 -14.51 25.15 16.61
C ILE A 645 -15.65 24.16 16.92
N PRO A 646 -15.45 22.85 16.70
CA PRO A 646 -16.46 21.84 17.02
C PRO A 646 -16.94 21.96 18.46
N GLU A 647 -18.26 21.88 18.66
CA GLU A 647 -18.96 22.01 19.95
C GLU A 647 -18.86 23.37 20.65
N ARG A 648 -17.89 24.23 20.28
CA ARG A 648 -17.70 25.57 20.85
C ARG A 648 -18.20 26.70 19.93
N GLY A 649 -18.50 26.40 18.67
CA GLY A 649 -19.06 27.34 17.71
C GLY A 649 -18.03 28.29 17.12
N CYS A 650 -18.48 29.47 16.72
CA CYS A 650 -17.69 30.47 16.01
C CYS A 650 -16.72 31.22 16.94
N PHE A 651 -15.42 31.17 16.64
CA PHE A 651 -14.38 31.99 17.25
C PHE A 651 -13.85 33.00 16.27
N ILE A 652 -13.73 34.26 16.68
CA ILE A 652 -13.22 35.32 15.81
C ILE A 652 -11.70 35.32 15.85
N VAL A 653 -11.08 35.07 14.69
CA VAL A 653 -9.62 34.96 14.55
C VAL A 653 -9.13 35.84 13.40
N PRO A 654 -7.88 36.34 13.46
CA PRO A 654 -7.26 37.05 12.34
C PRO A 654 -7.09 36.08 11.17
N MET A 655 -7.87 36.29 10.12
CA MET A 655 -7.84 35.51 8.89
C MET A 655 -7.09 36.32 7.83
N MET A 656 -5.90 35.84 7.48
CA MET A 656 -5.09 36.37 6.40
C MET A 656 -5.79 36.10 5.08
N GLU A 657 -5.73 37.04 4.15
CA GLU A 657 -6.45 36.96 2.88
C GLU A 657 -5.50 37.36 1.75
N ASP A 658 -5.45 36.54 0.71
CA ASP A 658 -4.71 36.85 -0.50
C ASP A 658 -5.47 36.35 -1.73
N LEU A 659 -5.44 37.14 -2.80
CA LEU A 659 -5.95 36.77 -4.12
C LEU A 659 -4.76 36.57 -5.03
N SER A 660 -4.43 35.31 -5.26
CA SER A 660 -3.25 34.89 -6.03
C SER A 660 -3.51 33.56 -6.73
N THR A 661 -2.57 33.15 -7.57
CA THR A 661 -2.53 31.77 -8.10
C THR A 661 -1.88 30.85 -7.08
N PHE A 662 -2.66 29.88 -6.58
CA PHE A 662 -2.18 28.82 -5.71
C PHE A 662 -2.31 27.46 -6.40
N ARG A 663 -1.45 26.51 -6.04
CA ARG A 663 -1.64 25.12 -6.43
C ARG A 663 -2.70 24.50 -5.55
N TYR A 664 -3.82 24.12 -6.15
CA TYR A 664 -5.05 23.74 -5.45
C TYR A 664 -5.76 22.57 -6.11
N ALA A 665 -6.45 21.76 -5.30
CA ALA A 665 -7.40 20.76 -5.78
C ALA A 665 -8.43 20.37 -4.71
N LYS A 666 -9.63 19.98 -5.16
CA LYS A 666 -10.58 19.22 -4.34
C LYS A 666 -10.29 17.73 -4.51
N ILE A 667 -9.82 17.09 -3.44
CA ILE A 667 -9.42 15.68 -3.46
C ILE A 667 -10.59 14.84 -2.95
N SER A 668 -11.42 14.35 -3.87
CA SER A 668 -12.60 13.54 -3.53
C SER A 668 -12.28 12.31 -2.69
N SER A 669 -11.13 11.67 -2.92
CA SER A 669 -10.69 10.50 -2.14
C SER A 669 -10.30 10.82 -0.70
N LEU A 670 -9.98 12.09 -0.39
CA LEU A 670 -9.75 12.56 0.97
C LEU A 670 -10.98 13.25 1.55
N LYS A 671 -11.99 13.57 0.73
CA LYS A 671 -13.09 14.48 1.08
C LYS A 671 -12.55 15.81 1.64
N ALA A 672 -11.47 16.31 1.03
CA ALA A 672 -10.75 17.51 1.47
C ALA A 672 -10.42 18.44 0.30
N GLU A 673 -10.32 19.73 0.60
CA GLU A 673 -9.72 20.76 -0.23
C GLU A 673 -8.25 20.88 0.18
N VAL A 674 -7.34 20.91 -0.81
CA VAL A 674 -5.90 20.99 -0.55
C VAL A 674 -5.32 22.16 -1.30
N VAL A 675 -4.59 23.02 -0.57
CA VAL A 675 -3.88 24.17 -1.14
C VAL A 675 -2.40 24.11 -0.74
N GLU A 676 -1.52 24.30 -1.72
CA GLU A 676 -0.06 24.42 -1.56
C GLU A 676 0.33 25.90 -1.57
N ILE A 677 1.01 26.30 -0.50
CA ILE A 677 1.56 27.65 -0.29
C ILE A 677 3.09 27.53 -0.31
N PRO A 678 3.78 27.97 -1.37
CA PRO A 678 5.22 27.84 -1.48
C PRO A 678 5.96 28.82 -0.57
N TYR A 679 7.09 28.39 -0.01
CA TYR A 679 8.04 29.28 0.67
C TYR A 679 9.00 29.93 -0.34
N HIS A 680 9.74 30.93 0.13
CA HIS A 680 10.63 31.76 -0.70
C HIS A 680 11.72 30.95 -1.43
N ASP A 681 12.22 29.88 -0.81
CA ASP A 681 13.23 29.01 -1.44
C ASP A 681 12.67 28.14 -2.57
N GLU A 682 11.34 28.09 -2.76
CA GLU A 682 10.62 27.24 -3.70
C GLU A 682 10.94 25.73 -3.57
N LYS A 683 11.71 25.31 -2.56
CA LYS A 683 11.95 23.90 -2.25
C LYS A 683 10.94 23.42 -1.25
N LEU A 684 10.56 24.27 -0.30
CA LEU A 684 9.60 23.94 0.73
C LEU A 684 8.23 24.48 0.38
N SER A 685 7.18 23.80 0.82
CA SER A 685 5.81 24.30 0.74
C SER A 685 4.97 23.85 1.92
N MET A 686 4.03 24.70 2.35
CA MET A 686 2.99 24.30 3.29
C MET A 686 1.78 23.80 2.51
N LEU A 687 1.33 22.59 2.80
CA LEU A 687 0.06 22.06 2.36
C LEU A 687 -0.97 22.26 3.47
N ILE A 688 -2.11 22.87 3.14
CA ILE A 688 -3.29 22.89 4.01
C ILE A 688 -4.27 21.86 3.48
N VAL A 689 -4.62 20.88 4.30
CA VAL A 689 -5.60 19.83 3.98
C VAL A 689 -6.84 20.08 4.82
N LEU A 690 -7.86 20.66 4.17
CA LEU A 690 -9.07 21.16 4.79
C LEU A 690 -10.25 20.21 4.49
N PRO A 691 -10.85 19.55 5.49
CA PRO A 691 -12.03 18.71 5.27
C PRO A 691 -13.17 19.50 4.60
N ILE A 692 -13.84 18.93 3.59
CA ILE A 692 -14.97 19.62 2.91
C ILE A 692 -16.14 19.84 3.90
N HIS A 693 -16.38 18.88 4.77
CA HIS A 693 -17.43 18.95 5.78
C HIS A 693 -16.87 19.31 7.16
N GLN A 694 -17.63 20.08 7.93
CA GLN A 694 -17.25 20.48 9.30
C GLN A 694 -17.29 19.30 10.29
N GLY A 695 -16.60 19.45 11.41
CA GLY A 695 -16.62 18.51 12.54
C GLY A 695 -15.36 17.64 12.66
N LEU A 696 -14.99 17.29 13.89
CA LEU A 696 -13.76 16.51 14.18
C LEU A 696 -13.77 15.13 13.52
N GLN A 697 -14.94 14.50 13.37
CA GLN A 697 -15.06 13.21 12.71
C GLN A 697 -14.55 13.27 11.26
N ASN A 698 -14.83 14.36 10.53
CA ASN A 698 -14.35 14.54 9.16
C ASN A 698 -12.85 14.80 9.11
N LEU A 699 -12.30 15.55 10.07
CA LEU A 699 -10.85 15.70 10.21
C LEU A 699 -10.16 14.35 10.47
N ASN A 700 -10.76 13.50 11.31
CA ASN A 700 -10.23 12.16 11.59
C ASN A 700 -10.31 11.25 10.37
N ILE A 701 -11.37 11.32 9.56
CA ILE A 701 -11.47 10.60 8.28
C ILE A 701 -10.37 11.06 7.34
N VAL A 702 -10.19 12.38 7.16
CA VAL A 702 -9.11 12.95 6.33
C VAL A 702 -7.75 12.47 6.83
N SER A 703 -7.51 12.48 8.15
CA SER A 703 -6.24 12.02 8.74
C SER A 703 -5.96 10.54 8.46
N LYS A 704 -7.00 9.68 8.47
CA LYS A 704 -6.89 8.25 8.15
C LYS A 704 -6.66 8.04 6.66
N ASP A 705 -7.45 8.69 5.81
CA ASP A 705 -7.36 8.53 4.36
C ASP A 705 -6.01 9.07 3.83
N LEU A 706 -5.49 10.15 4.43
CA LEU A 706 -4.18 10.71 4.11
C LEU A 706 -3.04 9.73 4.42
N ALA A 707 -3.16 8.87 5.44
CA ALA A 707 -2.17 7.84 5.76
C ALA A 707 -1.99 6.79 4.64
N HIS A 708 -2.96 6.70 3.74
CA HIS A 708 -2.94 5.81 2.59
C HIS A 708 -2.64 6.54 1.27
N LYS A 709 -2.30 7.84 1.32
CA LYS A 709 -1.95 8.64 0.14
C LYS A 709 -0.46 8.91 0.05
N ARG A 710 0.07 8.78 -1.17
CA ARG A 710 1.42 9.26 -1.49
C ARG A 710 1.44 10.77 -1.55
N ILE A 711 2.48 11.37 -0.97
CA ILE A 711 2.61 12.82 -0.93
C ILE A 711 2.99 13.36 -2.30
N SER A 712 3.83 12.64 -3.06
CA SER A 712 4.10 12.95 -4.47
C SER A 712 2.81 13.01 -5.30
N GLU A 713 1.96 11.98 -5.22
CA GLU A 713 0.67 11.95 -5.92
C GLU A 713 -0.26 13.10 -5.49
N LEU A 714 -0.27 13.44 -4.19
CA LEU A 714 -1.04 14.57 -3.68
C LEU A 714 -0.55 15.88 -4.31
N LEU A 715 0.76 16.11 -4.35
CA LEU A 715 1.38 17.28 -4.96
C LEU A 715 1.15 17.36 -6.47
N GLU A 716 1.14 16.23 -7.17
CA GLU A 716 0.84 16.15 -8.60
C GLU A 716 -0.62 16.47 -8.94
N CYS A 717 -1.55 16.16 -8.02
CA CYS A 717 -2.97 16.48 -8.20
C CYS A 717 -3.26 17.99 -8.17
N LEU A 718 -2.39 18.80 -7.55
CA LEU A 718 -2.61 20.23 -7.37
C LEU A 718 -2.36 20.98 -8.68
N LYS A 719 -3.29 21.86 -9.05
CA LYS A 719 -3.21 22.67 -10.27
C LYS A 719 -3.20 24.15 -9.92
N ASP A 720 -2.46 24.92 -10.71
CA ASP A 720 -2.46 26.38 -10.60
C ASP A 720 -3.90 26.90 -10.78
N THR A 721 -4.43 27.51 -9.74
CA THR A 721 -5.79 28.01 -9.64
C THR A 721 -5.74 29.40 -9.02
N GLU A 722 -6.31 30.39 -9.71
CA GLU A 722 -6.51 31.72 -9.15
C GLU A 722 -7.70 31.68 -8.18
N LEU A 723 -7.44 31.95 -6.90
CA LEU A 723 -8.43 31.87 -5.84
C LEU A 723 -8.14 32.85 -4.71
N ILE A 724 -9.17 33.16 -3.92
CA ILE A 724 -9.02 33.89 -2.66
C ILE A 724 -8.75 32.87 -1.56
N LEU A 725 -7.53 32.87 -1.03
CA LEU A 725 -7.16 32.04 0.11
C LEU A 725 -7.36 32.82 1.40
N GLN A 726 -8.17 32.26 2.30
CA GLN A 726 -8.38 32.79 3.65
C GLN A 726 -7.82 31.79 4.67
N LEU A 727 -6.68 32.13 5.30
CA LEU A 727 -5.94 31.27 6.22
C LEU A 727 -5.81 31.95 7.60
N PRO A 728 -6.15 31.29 8.72
CA PRO A 728 -6.01 31.92 10.03
C PRO A 728 -4.52 32.05 10.38
N ARG A 729 -4.15 33.12 11.10
CA ARG A 729 -2.88 33.09 11.85
C ARG A 729 -3.01 32.03 12.93
N PHE A 730 -1.97 31.22 13.13
CA PHE A 730 -1.99 30.22 14.20
C PHE A 730 -0.61 30.00 14.80
N SER A 731 -0.59 29.62 16.07
CA SER A 731 0.62 29.19 16.76
C SER A 731 0.35 27.90 17.51
N VAL A 732 1.15 26.87 17.23
CA VAL A 732 1.04 25.57 17.88
C VAL A 732 2.40 25.19 18.45
N GLU A 733 2.40 24.84 19.72
CA GLU A 733 3.54 24.24 20.41
C GLU A 733 3.08 22.92 21.02
N SER A 734 3.86 21.87 20.81
CA SER A 734 3.56 20.54 21.34
C SER A 734 4.75 19.97 22.10
N LYS A 735 4.46 19.30 23.22
CA LYS A 735 5.41 18.48 23.98
C LYS A 735 4.82 17.09 24.09
N ILE A 736 5.39 16.13 23.36
CA ILE A 736 4.80 14.80 23.16
C ILE A 736 5.75 13.75 23.71
N ASN A 737 5.24 12.88 24.59
CA ASN A 737 5.92 11.63 24.91
C ASN A 737 5.53 10.61 23.85
N LEU A 738 6.48 10.24 22.98
CA LEU A 738 6.20 9.38 21.83
C LEU A 738 6.08 7.90 22.21
N LYS A 739 6.44 7.52 23.44
CA LYS A 739 6.43 6.12 23.86
C LYS A 739 5.12 5.38 23.51
N PRO A 740 3.92 5.89 23.87
CA PRO A 740 2.67 5.18 23.57
C PRO A 740 2.42 5.03 22.06
N ALA A 741 2.75 6.05 21.28
CA ALA A 741 2.62 6.01 19.83
C ALA A 741 3.58 4.98 19.20
N LEU A 742 4.82 4.93 19.68
CA LEU A 742 5.84 3.99 19.22
C LEU A 742 5.51 2.54 19.60
N GLU A 743 4.95 2.30 20.81
CA GLU A 743 4.48 0.97 21.23
C GLU A 743 3.30 0.47 20.38
N SER A 744 2.39 1.37 19.97
CA SER A 744 1.31 1.08 19.04
C SER A 744 1.80 0.72 17.64
N LEU A 745 2.94 1.30 17.23
CA LEU A 745 3.61 0.99 15.95
C LEU A 745 4.52 -0.24 16.00
N GLY A 746 4.61 -0.93 17.14
CA GLY A 746 5.36 -2.18 17.28
C GLY A 746 6.73 -2.06 17.94
N ILE A 747 7.20 -0.85 18.29
CA ILE A 747 8.45 -0.66 19.03
C ILE A 747 8.15 -0.86 20.52
N ARG A 748 8.36 -2.07 21.03
CA ARG A 748 8.01 -2.47 22.41
C ARG A 748 9.22 -2.89 23.22
N GLU A 749 10.15 -3.63 22.62
CA GLU A 749 11.34 -4.14 23.29
C GLU A 749 12.24 -3.02 23.79
N LEU A 750 12.33 -1.94 23.02
CA LEU A 750 13.09 -0.74 23.37
C LEU A 750 12.76 -0.17 24.76
N PHE A 751 11.50 -0.30 25.19
CA PHE A 751 10.98 0.30 26.43
C PHE A 751 10.98 -0.66 27.63
N ASN A 752 11.37 -1.91 27.43
CA ASN A 752 11.36 -2.97 28.43
C ASN A 752 12.77 -3.46 28.77
N PHE A 753 12.89 -4.32 29.80
CA PHE A 753 14.21 -4.75 30.29
C PHE A 753 14.95 -5.71 29.34
N ASN A 754 14.27 -6.22 28.31
CA ASN A 754 14.88 -7.06 27.29
C ASN A 754 15.53 -6.23 26.17
N ALA A 755 15.43 -4.90 26.23
CA ALA A 755 16.03 -4.00 25.25
C ALA A 755 17.52 -4.32 25.04
N ASN A 756 17.87 -4.75 23.83
CA ASN A 756 19.25 -4.99 23.46
C ASN A 756 19.88 -3.69 22.99
N LEU A 757 20.44 -2.97 23.96
CA LEU A 757 21.16 -1.71 23.79
C LEU A 757 22.68 -1.89 23.91
N SER A 758 23.18 -3.12 23.68
CA SER A 758 24.59 -3.49 23.90
C SER A 758 25.57 -2.68 23.06
N GLY A 759 25.15 -2.21 21.88
CA GLY A 759 25.95 -1.31 21.05
C GLY A 759 26.08 0.10 21.62
N ILE A 760 25.14 0.53 22.48
CA ILE A 760 25.22 1.82 23.20
C ILE A 760 25.93 1.62 24.55
N LEU A 761 25.53 0.59 25.29
CA LEU A 761 25.94 0.31 26.67
C LEU A 761 26.51 -1.12 26.77
N PRO A 762 27.84 -1.30 26.61
CA PRO A 762 28.47 -2.63 26.52
C PRO A 762 28.29 -3.52 27.76
N ASN A 763 28.27 -2.92 28.95
CA ASN A 763 28.21 -3.63 30.25
C ASN A 763 26.75 -3.82 30.74
N GLY A 764 25.89 -4.29 29.84
CA GLY A 764 24.44 -4.00 29.77
C GLY A 764 23.50 -4.26 30.96
N GLY A 765 22.32 -3.65 30.82
CA GLY A 765 21.12 -3.76 31.67
C GLY A 765 20.30 -2.46 31.68
N ALA A 766 19.79 -1.99 30.53
CA ALA A 766 19.11 -0.69 30.42
C ALA A 766 17.96 -0.72 29.41
N ARG A 767 17.04 0.24 29.53
CA ARG A 767 15.92 0.45 28.62
C ARG A 767 15.73 1.93 28.37
N VAL A 768 15.15 2.29 27.23
CA VAL A 768 14.73 3.68 27.01
C VAL A 768 13.48 3.92 27.83
N ARG A 769 13.50 4.97 28.66
CA ARG A 769 12.36 5.23 29.54
C ARG A 769 11.23 5.90 28.77
N ASN A 770 11.57 7.02 28.13
CA ASN A 770 10.69 7.87 27.34
C ASN A 770 11.45 8.37 26.11
N VAL A 771 10.71 8.72 25.05
CA VAL A 771 11.20 9.51 23.91
C VAL A 771 10.40 10.79 23.90
N LEU A 772 11.06 11.93 24.09
CA LEU A 772 10.40 13.22 24.20
C LEU A 772 10.64 14.03 22.92
N HIS A 773 9.55 14.50 22.34
CA HIS A 773 9.57 15.35 21.15
C HIS A 773 8.88 16.67 21.43
N SER A 774 9.51 17.77 21.03
CA SER A 774 8.88 19.08 21.03
C SER A 774 9.03 19.76 19.67
N ALA A 775 7.95 20.38 19.22
CA ALA A 775 7.93 21.17 18.01
C ALA A 775 7.08 22.41 18.24
N LYS A 776 7.44 23.48 17.55
CA LYS A 776 6.71 24.73 17.55
C LYS A 776 6.61 25.26 16.12
N ILE A 777 5.42 25.75 15.76
CA ILE A 777 5.15 26.42 14.50
C ILE A 777 4.31 27.66 14.78
N GLU A 778 4.59 28.75 14.06
CA GLU A 778 3.78 29.95 14.10
C GLU A 778 3.68 30.52 12.69
N VAL A 779 2.44 30.65 12.21
CA VAL A 779 2.09 31.06 10.85
C VAL A 779 1.45 32.44 10.89
N ASN A 780 2.01 33.35 10.09
CA ASN A 780 1.54 34.73 9.90
C ASN A 780 1.70 35.16 8.43
N GLU A 781 1.44 36.44 8.16
CA GLU A 781 1.39 36.98 6.80
C GLU A 781 2.72 36.92 6.07
N GLN A 782 3.84 36.93 6.79
CA GLN A 782 5.19 36.93 6.22
C GLN A 782 5.70 35.52 5.95
N GLY A 783 5.21 34.53 6.69
CA GLY A 783 5.71 33.16 6.63
C GLY A 783 5.43 32.37 7.90
N THR A 784 6.31 31.40 8.13
CA THR A 784 6.50 30.79 9.43
C THR A 784 7.65 31.52 10.15
N VAL A 785 7.32 32.38 11.12
CA VAL A 785 8.15 33.27 11.99
C VAL A 785 9.17 34.25 11.34
N ALA A 786 9.22 35.52 11.78
CA ALA A 786 9.32 36.72 10.92
C ALA A 786 10.68 37.45 10.69
N SER A 787 10.72 38.32 9.66
CA SER A 787 11.22 39.72 9.65
C SER A 787 10.73 40.45 8.38
N ALA A 788 10.14 41.64 8.54
CA ALA A 788 9.36 42.41 7.56
C ALA A 788 10.02 42.59 6.18
N ALA A 789 9.22 42.44 5.11
CA ALA A 789 9.50 43.02 3.81
C ALA A 789 8.18 43.41 3.12
N THR A 790 8.07 44.70 2.76
CA THR A 790 6.95 45.28 2.02
C THR A 790 6.89 44.72 0.60
N ALA A 791 5.79 44.06 0.23
CA ALA A 791 5.47 43.69 -1.15
C ALA A 791 4.16 44.38 -1.57
N PHE A 792 4.17 45.04 -2.72
CA PHE A 792 2.99 45.69 -3.31
C PHE A 792 2.25 44.69 -4.21
N ALA A 793 0.97 44.45 -3.96
CA ALA A 793 0.09 43.71 -4.86
C ALA A 793 -0.79 44.66 -5.67
N ILE A 794 -0.86 44.45 -6.99
CA ILE A 794 -1.77 45.15 -7.91
C ILE A 794 -3.08 44.38 -7.92
N ILE A 795 -4.18 45.01 -7.48
CA ILE A 795 -5.53 44.42 -7.54
C ILE A 795 -6.12 44.70 -8.93
N PRO A 796 -6.44 43.68 -9.75
CA PRO A 796 -7.20 43.88 -10.98
C PRO A 796 -8.67 44.18 -10.62
N LEU A 797 -9.16 45.35 -11.05
CA LEU A 797 -10.58 45.65 -11.06
C LEU A 797 -11.19 45.07 -12.35
N MET A 798 -11.93 43.95 -12.24
CA MET A 798 -13.23 43.68 -12.92
C MET A 798 -13.61 42.18 -12.89
N GLY A 799 -14.84 41.89 -12.45
CA GLY A 799 -15.74 40.94 -13.11
C GLY A 799 -15.56 39.42 -12.97
N ALA A 800 -14.51 38.90 -12.33
CA ALA A 800 -14.37 37.45 -12.10
C ALA A 800 -14.88 37.06 -10.70
N THR A 801 -15.81 36.11 -10.62
CA THR A 801 -16.14 35.41 -9.37
C THR A 801 -14.99 34.44 -9.08
N HIS A 802 -14.02 34.86 -8.27
CA HIS A 802 -12.94 33.99 -7.82
C HIS A 802 -13.47 32.93 -6.83
N ASP A 803 -12.95 31.70 -6.93
CA ASP A 803 -13.20 30.68 -5.92
C ASP A 803 -12.62 31.13 -4.58
N ILE A 804 -13.31 30.84 -3.47
CA ILE A 804 -12.86 31.19 -2.11
C ILE A 804 -12.56 29.89 -1.36
N VAL A 805 -11.30 29.71 -0.99
CA VAL A 805 -10.88 28.64 -0.08
C VAL A 805 -10.72 29.25 1.30
N ARG A 806 -11.69 28.97 2.17
CA ARG A 806 -11.72 29.50 3.54
C ARG A 806 -11.41 28.41 4.55
N VAL A 807 -10.27 28.56 5.22
CA VAL A 807 -9.79 27.68 6.29
C VAL A 807 -10.44 28.09 7.62
N ASP A 808 -11.77 27.96 7.71
CA ASP A 808 -12.61 28.39 8.85
C ASP A 808 -13.06 27.24 9.76
N ARG A 809 -12.33 26.13 9.77
CA ARG A 809 -12.65 24.91 10.51
C ARG A 809 -11.40 24.06 10.69
N PRO A 810 -11.40 23.07 11.59
CA PRO A 810 -10.21 22.27 11.87
C PRO A 810 -9.61 21.65 10.62
N PHE A 811 -8.28 21.71 10.51
CA PHE A 811 -7.53 21.30 9.33
C PHE A 811 -6.22 20.62 9.70
N LEU A 812 -5.65 19.87 8.74
CA LEU A 812 -4.28 19.37 8.83
C LEU A 812 -3.36 20.28 8.03
N PHE A 813 -2.11 20.38 8.45
CA PHE A 813 -1.06 21.01 7.65
C PHE A 813 0.16 20.10 7.56
N LEU A 814 0.85 20.17 6.43
CA LEU A 814 2.14 19.51 6.19
C LEU A 814 3.13 20.56 5.67
N ILE A 815 4.39 20.51 6.12
CA ILE A 815 5.49 21.19 5.43
C ILE A 815 6.30 20.13 4.73
N VAL A 816 6.40 20.24 3.41
CA VAL A 816 7.02 19.25 2.53
C VAL A 816 8.20 19.85 1.78
N ASP A 817 9.26 19.06 1.62
CA ASP A 817 10.31 19.31 0.63
C ASP A 817 9.83 18.81 -0.72
N ARG A 818 9.57 19.71 -1.68
CA ARG A 818 9.02 19.37 -3.00
C ARG A 818 9.92 18.42 -3.80
N PRO A 819 11.25 18.63 -3.87
CA PRO A 819 12.13 17.74 -4.63
C PRO A 819 12.10 16.29 -4.17
N SER A 820 12.02 16.04 -2.85
CA SER A 820 12.00 14.68 -2.30
C SER A 820 10.61 14.19 -1.89
N SER A 821 9.58 15.05 -1.97
CA SER A 821 8.26 14.86 -1.36
C SER A 821 8.29 14.56 0.15
N THR A 822 9.40 14.83 0.86
CA THR A 822 9.56 14.46 2.27
C THR A 822 8.77 15.38 3.19
N ILE A 823 8.00 14.81 4.11
CA ILE A 823 7.32 15.56 5.18
C ILE A 823 8.32 15.97 6.27
N ILE A 824 8.51 17.28 6.44
CA ILE A 824 9.39 17.87 7.48
C ILE A 824 8.58 18.14 8.76
N PHE A 825 7.42 18.79 8.62
CA PHE A 825 6.47 19.04 9.71
C PHE A 825 5.09 18.55 9.33
N ALA A 826 4.35 18.16 10.35
CA ALA A 826 2.95 17.84 10.21
C ALA A 826 2.20 18.20 11.48
N GLY A 827 0.93 18.53 11.33
CA GLY A 827 0.10 18.84 12.48
C GLY A 827 -1.37 18.99 12.14
N ARG A 828 -2.15 19.19 13.20
CA ARG A 828 -3.56 19.54 13.11
C ARG A 828 -3.83 20.79 13.93
N VAL A 829 -4.69 21.63 13.40
CA VAL A 829 -5.19 22.84 14.07
C VAL A 829 -6.68 22.65 14.29
N ILE A 830 -7.09 22.54 15.55
CA ILE A 830 -8.50 22.53 15.99
C ILE A 830 -8.94 23.94 16.41
N GLN A 831 -8.01 24.71 16.99
CA GLN A 831 -8.21 26.08 17.44
C GLN A 831 -6.95 26.90 17.10
N PRO A 832 -6.96 27.72 16.04
CA PRO A 832 -5.76 28.45 15.58
C PRO A 832 -5.23 29.45 16.60
#